data_AF-A0AAE2VZW4-F1
#
_entry.id   AF-A0AAE2VZW4-F1
#
_cell.length_a   1.000
_cell.length_b   1.000
_cell.length_c   1.000
_cell.angle_alpha   90.00
_cell.angle_beta   90.00
_cell.angle_gamma   90.00
#
_symmetry.space_group_name_H-M   'P 1'
#
loop_
_entity.id
_entity.type
_entity.pdbx_description
1 polymer ?
#
loop_
_entity_poly.entity_id
_entity_poly.type
_entity_poly.pdbx_seq_one_letter_code
_entity_poly.pdbx_strand_id
1 'polypeptide(L)'
;MPIMALSSLQKTGQFVSGDMFGANAVFGLTEDGIPTGAFADAATVLGVQNVRFGGGQADLDPNKPNAAGELPVQGVDAINVVEMRGGALCAELVEFLDWCVRTTASGTPTKATLIIPTKHLSAEDYADFAQEIELFATAAMQQYGDVIAAFQMGNEYWEMGETSYGIKASLGAEALARGMAAAGVAEADQPDILVQMGTAGNLGSEFPAVPGVSDFAARNQAANNQIIDQLSEEARAAIDGVTEHYYYNKLDYEFADLDSGVKNINKDFDIWSGRLGDDLDLRITEWNVKTTADTQHGMVAGSSMVKQFANMIAIGVEGAHVWALDYHSRTALTLDTDEGVRLDAQGRLTNSAQGAVFDLMSDALVGKELVSAGFSNGLPEIAVTAYADAQEMVFYITSRSLEETGFTLDLAAHLPTSAPVTAVQISMDMDSSNGMQWSVGDEAKSVLVNGQPYFYNEHDVDVTLTDMVFADASEIALELKPFDVIELTVQLDTLLEPEEPQIQETPQTPATSAKHYFLGDESDDLIQLTDNIVFIESGAGLDTLVVDAMRSDAVLDIDGFGRPILNVTGFAPEVILTNLERIEFSDGMLALDIEGNSGQAYRLYQASFARTPDEAGLEFWMQQLDSGALSLLDVAEQFLTSAEFSGTYGQNETLGDAQFIDLLYENVLDRSPDVAGYDFWLTQAAQDVSREQMLISFSESDENKQLVAPAIDDGIWFS
;
A
#
# COMPACT_ATOMS: atom_id res chain seq x y z
N MET A 1 15.10 5.82 46.74
CA MET A 1 14.57 5.64 45.37
C MET A 1 14.80 4.19 44.96
N PRO A 2 13.90 3.56 44.19
CA PRO A 2 14.16 2.25 43.58
C PRO A 2 15.40 2.33 42.68
N ILE A 3 16.11 1.20 42.53
CA ILE A 3 17.29 1.09 41.65
C ILE A 3 16.91 0.20 40.48
N MET A 4 16.94 0.76 39.27
CA MET A 4 16.80 0.05 38.00
C MET A 4 18.21 -0.18 37.45
N ALA A 5 18.64 -1.44 37.37
CA ALA A 5 20.01 -1.77 36.99
C ALA A 5 20.04 -2.55 35.67
N LEU A 6 20.88 -2.10 34.73
CA LEU A 6 21.10 -2.76 33.45
C LEU A 6 21.61 -4.19 33.69
N SER A 7 20.93 -5.17 33.09
CA SER A 7 21.19 -6.59 33.32
C SER A 7 21.58 -7.36 32.06
N SER A 8 21.32 -6.80 30.88
CA SER A 8 21.70 -7.41 29.60
C SER A 8 21.73 -6.37 28.48
N LEU A 9 22.60 -6.61 27.49
CA LEU A 9 22.70 -5.88 26.24
C LEU A 9 22.81 -6.88 25.10
N GLN A 10 22.00 -6.72 24.06
CA GLN A 10 22.04 -7.56 22.88
C GLN A 10 21.95 -6.70 21.61
N LYS A 11 22.87 -6.96 20.67
CA LYS A 11 22.86 -6.38 19.33
C LYS A 11 21.65 -6.83 18.54
N THR A 12 21.09 -5.92 17.75
CA THR A 12 19.95 -6.23 16.87
C THR A 12 20.39 -6.43 15.43
N GLY A 13 21.55 -5.89 15.04
CA GLY A 13 22.00 -5.82 13.65
C GLY A 13 21.30 -4.72 12.83
N GLN A 14 20.42 -3.94 13.45
CA GLN A 14 19.66 -2.88 12.79
C GLN A 14 20.26 -1.51 13.10
N PHE A 15 20.49 -0.70 12.07
CA PHE A 15 21.20 0.57 12.18
C PHE A 15 20.33 1.74 11.76
N VAL A 16 20.55 2.89 12.38
CA VAL A 16 19.88 4.13 12.02
C VAL A 16 20.55 4.72 10.78
N SER A 17 19.84 4.67 9.65
CA SER A 17 20.22 5.35 8.41
C SER A 17 20.09 6.88 8.54
N GLY A 18 20.86 7.64 7.76
CA GLY A 18 20.70 9.09 7.65
C GLY A 18 19.34 9.51 7.07
N ASP A 19 18.75 8.65 6.22
CA ASP A 19 17.44 8.88 5.59
C ASP A 19 16.27 8.69 6.55
N MET A 20 16.52 8.27 7.81
CA MET A 20 15.49 8.19 8.85
C MET A 20 14.98 9.57 9.29
N PHE A 21 15.71 10.63 8.98
CA PHE A 21 15.39 12.01 9.33
C PHE A 21 14.94 12.82 8.11
N GLY A 22 14.01 12.27 7.34
CA GLY A 22 13.33 12.96 6.25
C GLY A 22 12.06 13.69 6.70
N ALA A 23 11.50 14.52 5.82
CA ALA A 23 10.27 15.27 6.07
C ALA A 23 9.33 15.35 4.88
N ASN A 24 8.03 15.51 5.13
CA ASN A 24 7.04 15.81 4.10
C ASN A 24 6.91 17.33 3.88
N ALA A 25 7.06 17.79 2.64
CA ALA A 25 6.73 19.15 2.23
C ALA A 25 5.37 19.17 1.52
N VAL A 26 4.38 19.82 2.14
CA VAL A 26 3.03 19.93 1.58
C VAL A 26 2.97 21.05 0.55
N PHE A 27 2.49 20.76 -0.65
CA PHE A 27 2.56 21.70 -1.78
C PHE A 27 1.80 23.02 -1.53
N GLY A 28 0.61 22.96 -0.94
CA GLY A 28 -0.20 24.14 -0.60
C GLY A 28 0.42 25.04 0.48
N LEU A 29 1.53 24.61 1.10
CA LEU A 29 2.37 25.43 1.98
C LEU A 29 3.71 25.79 1.29
N THR A 30 3.68 25.94 -0.04
CA THR A 30 4.80 26.43 -0.83
C THR A 30 4.40 27.74 -1.53
N GLU A 31 5.39 28.56 -1.86
CA GLU A 31 5.24 29.68 -2.79
C GLU A 31 5.67 29.19 -4.18
N ASP A 32 4.70 28.76 -5.01
CA ASP A 32 4.94 28.21 -6.35
C ASP A 32 6.00 27.09 -6.35
N GLY A 33 5.95 26.17 -5.37
CA GLY A 33 6.89 25.06 -5.20
C GLY A 33 8.07 25.32 -4.27
N ILE A 34 8.39 26.59 -3.95
CA ILE A 34 9.41 26.92 -2.95
C ILE A 34 8.85 26.68 -1.55
N PRO A 35 9.46 25.83 -0.69
CA PRO A 35 9.02 25.68 0.69
C PRO A 35 9.02 27.02 1.44
N THR A 36 8.07 27.22 2.35
CA THR A 36 8.02 28.45 3.17
C THR A 36 9.32 28.65 3.96
N GLY A 37 9.58 29.90 4.36
CA GLY A 37 10.72 30.18 5.24
C GLY A 37 10.66 29.41 6.55
N ALA A 38 9.46 29.26 7.14
CA ALA A 38 9.26 28.50 8.36
C ALA A 38 9.59 26.99 8.18
N PHE A 39 9.14 26.39 7.07
CA PHE A 39 9.54 25.02 6.73
C PHE A 39 11.05 24.90 6.54
N ALA A 40 11.68 25.82 5.80
CA ALA A 40 13.11 25.79 5.52
C ALA A 40 13.97 25.95 6.79
N ASP A 41 13.57 26.82 7.70
CA ASP A 41 14.21 27.00 9.01
C ASP A 41 14.05 25.73 9.87
N ALA A 42 12.85 25.16 9.90
CA ALA A 42 12.58 23.91 10.61
C ALA A 42 13.41 22.74 10.08
N ALA A 43 13.45 22.56 8.75
CA ALA A 43 14.23 21.53 8.08
C ALA A 43 15.73 21.67 8.36
N THR A 44 16.23 22.91 8.42
CA THR A 44 17.62 23.21 8.75
C THR A 44 17.95 22.82 10.19
N VAL A 45 17.10 23.22 11.15
CA VAL A 45 17.29 22.92 12.58
C VAL A 45 17.24 21.42 12.83
N LEU A 46 16.25 20.74 12.25
CA LEU A 46 16.00 19.31 12.47
C LEU A 46 16.87 18.39 11.60
N GLY A 47 17.90 18.94 10.96
CA GLY A 47 18.87 18.17 10.19
C GLY A 47 18.28 17.39 9.02
N VAL A 48 17.18 17.86 8.42
CA VAL A 48 16.44 17.12 7.40
C VAL A 48 17.26 16.95 6.12
N GLN A 49 17.49 15.70 5.74
CA GLN A 49 18.35 15.34 4.60
C GLN A 49 17.57 14.98 3.33
N ASN A 50 16.33 14.51 3.47
CA ASN A 50 15.46 14.10 2.36
C ASN A 50 14.05 14.68 2.56
N VAL A 51 13.51 15.29 1.51
CA VAL A 51 12.18 15.90 1.51
C VAL A 51 11.29 15.21 0.50
N ARG A 52 10.18 14.67 0.98
CA ARG A 52 9.11 14.10 0.17
C ARG A 52 8.19 15.23 -0.31
N PHE A 53 8.26 15.55 -1.60
CA PHE A 53 7.67 16.77 -2.16
C PHE A 53 6.21 16.62 -2.60
N GLY A 54 5.38 17.54 -2.15
CA GLY A 54 3.94 17.57 -2.40
C GLY A 54 3.14 16.69 -1.43
N GLY A 55 3.79 15.76 -0.72
CA GLY A 55 3.12 14.82 0.19
C GLY A 55 1.90 14.18 -0.49
N GLY A 56 0.78 14.08 0.23
CA GLY A 56 -0.47 13.59 -0.37
C GLY A 56 -1.08 14.47 -1.46
N GLN A 57 -0.66 15.74 -1.60
CA GLN A 57 -1.15 16.65 -2.64
C GLN A 57 -0.55 16.41 -4.03
N ALA A 58 0.50 15.59 -4.10
CA ALA A 58 1.12 15.20 -5.37
C ALA A 58 0.31 14.15 -6.14
N ASP A 59 -0.62 13.44 -5.48
CA ASP A 59 -1.42 12.37 -6.07
C ASP A 59 -2.92 12.53 -5.73
N LEU A 60 -3.43 13.75 -5.84
CA LEU A 60 -4.86 14.02 -5.72
C LEU A 60 -5.59 13.67 -7.02
N ASP A 61 -6.80 13.11 -6.91
CA ASP A 61 -7.70 12.96 -8.06
C ASP A 61 -8.25 14.35 -8.44
N PRO A 62 -7.94 14.88 -9.64
CA PRO A 62 -8.37 16.22 -10.06
C PRO A 62 -9.89 16.34 -10.23
N ASN A 63 -10.62 15.23 -10.27
CA ASN A 63 -12.08 15.20 -10.39
C ASN A 63 -12.79 15.03 -9.04
N LYS A 64 -12.03 14.85 -7.95
CA LYS A 64 -12.59 14.61 -6.63
C LYS A 64 -12.52 15.86 -5.76
N PRO A 65 -13.68 16.44 -5.35
CA PRO A 65 -13.67 17.62 -4.50
C PRO A 65 -13.23 17.31 -3.07
N ASN A 66 -12.59 18.29 -2.43
CA ASN A 66 -12.28 18.29 -1.01
C ASN A 66 -13.56 18.40 -0.15
N ALA A 67 -13.42 18.40 1.18
CA ALA A 67 -14.55 18.52 2.11
C ALA A 67 -15.34 19.85 1.97
N ALA A 68 -14.75 20.89 1.38
CA ALA A 68 -15.40 22.16 1.08
C ALA A 68 -16.09 22.18 -0.31
N GLY A 69 -15.97 21.11 -1.10
CA GLY A 69 -16.54 20.99 -2.44
C GLY A 69 -15.66 21.55 -3.56
N GLU A 70 -14.39 21.86 -3.28
CA GLU A 70 -13.45 22.45 -4.22
C GLU A 70 -12.60 21.36 -4.88
N LEU A 71 -12.41 21.43 -6.19
CA LEU A 71 -11.54 20.51 -6.93
C LEU A 71 -10.08 20.93 -6.77
N PRO A 72 -9.14 19.97 -6.67
CA PRO A 72 -7.72 20.26 -6.68
C PRO A 72 -7.29 20.99 -7.96
N VAL A 73 -6.38 21.94 -7.82
CA VAL A 73 -5.87 22.78 -8.90
C VAL A 73 -4.35 22.64 -8.97
N GLN A 74 -3.89 22.09 -10.08
CA GLN A 74 -2.48 21.95 -10.43
C GLN A 74 -1.74 23.29 -10.32
N GLY A 75 -0.66 23.32 -9.54
CA GLY A 75 0.15 24.51 -9.30
C GLY A 75 -0.44 25.48 -8.26
N VAL A 76 -1.54 25.12 -7.58
CA VAL A 76 -2.11 25.92 -6.48
C VAL A 76 -2.16 25.12 -5.18
N ASP A 77 -2.89 24.01 -5.16
CA ASP A 77 -3.08 23.15 -3.98
C ASP A 77 -2.87 21.66 -4.30
N ALA A 78 -2.47 21.35 -5.53
CA ALA A 78 -2.03 20.04 -6.01
C ALA A 78 -0.82 20.18 -6.95
N ILE A 79 -0.02 19.11 -7.05
CA ILE A 79 1.16 19.09 -7.92
C ILE A 79 1.39 17.72 -8.58
N ASN A 80 1.06 17.59 -9.86
CA ASN A 80 1.58 16.54 -10.73
C ASN A 80 3.00 16.94 -11.20
N VAL A 81 4.02 16.31 -10.64
CA VAL A 81 5.44 16.58 -10.96
C VAL A 81 5.83 16.12 -12.38
N VAL A 82 5.07 15.18 -12.97
CA VAL A 82 5.33 14.63 -14.31
C VAL A 82 4.90 15.59 -15.41
N GLU A 83 4.00 16.55 -15.12
CA GLU A 83 3.51 17.49 -16.13
C GLU A 83 4.66 18.31 -16.76
N MET A 84 4.88 18.14 -18.06
CA MET A 84 5.88 18.90 -18.82
C MET A 84 5.24 19.97 -19.71
N ARG A 85 5.61 21.23 -19.53
CA ARG A 85 5.07 22.38 -20.29
C ARG A 85 6.04 22.78 -21.40
N GLY A 86 5.68 22.47 -22.65
CA GLY A 86 6.53 22.75 -23.81
C GLY A 86 7.82 21.92 -23.84
N GLY A 87 7.81 20.73 -23.23
CA GLY A 87 8.96 19.83 -23.12
C GLY A 87 9.96 20.17 -22.00
N ALA A 88 9.61 21.10 -21.10
CA ALA A 88 10.36 21.41 -19.90
C ALA A 88 9.60 20.94 -18.65
N LEU A 89 10.33 20.66 -17.57
CA LEU A 89 9.76 20.41 -16.24
C LEU A 89 8.87 21.58 -15.81
N CYS A 90 7.83 21.31 -15.03
CA CYS A 90 6.99 22.37 -14.47
C CYS A 90 7.83 23.31 -13.57
N ALA A 91 7.44 24.59 -13.55
CA ALA A 91 8.23 25.63 -12.86
C ALA A 91 8.26 25.37 -11.35
N GLU A 92 7.15 24.87 -10.82
CA GLU A 92 6.93 24.56 -9.42
C GLU A 92 7.90 23.47 -8.93
N LEU A 93 8.09 22.40 -9.73
CA LEU A 93 9.10 21.38 -9.43
C LEU A 93 10.52 21.94 -9.56
N VAL A 94 10.79 22.76 -10.58
CA VAL A 94 12.11 23.36 -10.77
C VAL A 94 12.50 24.22 -9.57
N GLU A 95 11.60 25.07 -9.09
CA GLU A 95 11.83 25.92 -7.93
C GLU A 95 12.09 25.11 -6.64
N PHE A 96 11.37 23.99 -6.47
CA PHE A 96 11.62 23.05 -5.36
C PHE A 96 13.01 22.38 -5.47
N LEU A 97 13.37 21.85 -6.63
CA LEU A 97 14.67 21.18 -6.83
C LEU A 97 15.83 22.17 -6.74
N ASP A 98 15.64 23.41 -7.22
CA ASP A 98 16.59 24.50 -7.02
C ASP A 98 16.75 24.87 -5.54
N TRP A 99 15.67 24.82 -4.75
CA TRP A 99 15.75 24.95 -3.30
C TRP A 99 16.59 23.82 -2.69
N CYS A 100 16.34 22.56 -3.06
CA CYS A 100 17.13 21.39 -2.65
C CYS A 100 18.64 21.53 -2.96
N VAL A 101 18.98 22.09 -4.13
CA VAL A 101 20.38 22.37 -4.52
C VAL A 101 21.01 23.47 -3.64
N ARG A 102 20.22 24.46 -3.23
CA ARG A 102 20.69 25.62 -2.44
C ARG A 102 20.78 25.35 -0.94
N THR A 103 19.95 24.45 -0.41
CA THR A 103 19.98 24.10 1.02
C THR A 103 21.32 23.45 1.36
N THR A 104 22.05 24.07 2.29
CA THR A 104 23.44 23.71 2.60
C THR A 104 23.69 23.65 4.11
N ALA A 105 22.67 23.33 4.91
CA ALA A 105 22.76 23.27 6.38
C ALA A 105 23.98 22.47 6.87
N SER A 106 24.34 21.39 6.18
CA SER A 106 25.50 20.52 6.45
C SER A 106 26.63 20.62 5.41
N GLY A 107 26.49 21.48 4.40
CA GLY A 107 27.34 21.49 3.20
C GLY A 107 26.97 20.45 2.14
N THR A 108 25.93 19.63 2.37
CA THR A 108 25.35 18.69 1.41
C THR A 108 23.97 19.18 0.97
N PRO A 109 23.61 19.09 -0.32
CA PRO A 109 22.26 19.39 -0.80
C PRO A 109 21.20 18.53 -0.11
N THR A 110 20.02 19.10 0.15
CA THR A 110 18.86 18.31 0.58
C THR A 110 18.37 17.46 -0.60
N LYS A 111 18.06 16.20 -0.35
CA LYS A 111 17.52 15.28 -1.34
C LYS A 111 16.00 15.40 -1.48
N ALA A 112 15.49 14.92 -2.60
CA ALA A 112 14.08 14.92 -2.93
C ALA A 112 13.56 13.51 -3.19
N THR A 113 12.43 13.18 -2.56
CA THR A 113 11.58 12.06 -2.96
C THR A 113 10.38 12.60 -3.71
N LEU A 114 10.22 12.21 -4.98
CA LEU A 114 9.18 12.73 -5.88
C LEU A 114 8.06 11.72 -6.05
N ILE A 115 6.81 12.13 -5.81
CA ILE A 115 5.65 11.23 -5.98
C ILE A 115 5.16 11.28 -7.42
N ILE A 116 5.07 10.12 -8.06
CA ILE A 116 4.48 9.93 -9.38
C ILE A 116 2.98 9.68 -9.20
N PRO A 117 2.10 10.52 -9.78
CA PRO A 117 0.67 10.41 -9.51
C PRO A 117 0.06 9.18 -10.18
N THR A 118 -0.89 8.56 -9.50
CA THR A 118 -1.60 7.34 -9.87
C THR A 118 -3.12 7.54 -9.95
N LYS A 119 -3.67 8.55 -9.26
CA LYS A 119 -5.15 8.71 -9.12
C LYS A 119 -5.81 9.51 -10.23
N HIS A 120 -5.03 10.27 -11.00
CA HIS A 120 -5.57 11.21 -12.00
C HIS A 120 -6.03 10.57 -13.32
N LEU A 121 -5.75 9.28 -13.53
CA LEU A 121 -6.08 8.54 -14.74
C LEU A 121 -6.64 7.14 -14.41
N SER A 122 -7.33 6.54 -15.38
CA SER A 122 -7.67 5.11 -15.35
C SER A 122 -6.42 4.25 -15.54
N ALA A 123 -6.50 2.94 -15.35
CA ALA A 123 -5.36 2.04 -15.64
C ALA A 123 -5.08 1.94 -17.15
N GLU A 124 -6.13 1.97 -17.98
CA GLU A 124 -6.03 1.96 -19.45
C GLU A 124 -5.29 3.20 -19.96
N ASP A 125 -5.68 4.39 -19.49
CA ASP A 125 -5.05 5.66 -19.89
C ASP A 125 -3.64 5.83 -19.31
N TYR A 126 -3.28 5.07 -18.26
CA TYR A 126 -1.97 5.16 -17.62
C TYR A 126 -0.83 4.67 -18.50
N ALA A 127 -1.11 3.77 -19.46
CA ALA A 127 -0.12 3.27 -20.40
C ALA A 127 0.45 4.38 -21.31
N ASP A 128 -0.39 5.33 -21.74
CA ASP A 128 0.05 6.51 -22.48
C ASP A 128 0.84 7.47 -21.57
N PHE A 129 0.38 7.64 -20.32
CA PHE A 129 1.07 8.44 -19.32
C PHE A 129 2.46 7.90 -18.96
N ALA A 130 2.69 6.58 -19.07
CA ALA A 130 4.02 5.99 -18.88
C ALA A 130 5.08 6.58 -19.84
N GLN A 131 4.69 6.99 -21.05
CA GLN A 131 5.60 7.70 -21.96
C GLN A 131 5.95 9.10 -21.45
N GLU A 132 4.99 9.78 -20.81
CA GLU A 132 5.22 11.08 -20.17
C GLU A 132 6.14 10.94 -18.95
N ILE A 133 5.95 9.89 -18.13
CA ILE A 133 6.83 9.55 -17.01
C ILE A 133 8.28 9.35 -17.49
N GLU A 134 8.48 8.62 -18.58
CA GLU A 134 9.83 8.38 -19.13
C GLU A 134 10.51 9.69 -19.60
N LEU A 135 9.76 10.55 -20.29
CA LEU A 135 10.26 11.87 -20.72
C LEU A 135 10.57 12.78 -19.53
N PHE A 136 9.68 12.80 -18.53
CA PHE A 136 9.87 13.50 -17.27
C PHE A 136 11.12 13.03 -16.56
N ALA A 137 11.25 11.72 -16.31
CA ALA A 137 12.37 11.13 -15.60
C ALA A 137 13.68 11.42 -16.33
N THR A 138 13.70 11.31 -17.66
CA THR A 138 14.86 11.68 -18.47
C THR A 138 15.28 13.13 -18.23
N ALA A 139 14.33 14.06 -18.30
CA ALA A 139 14.61 15.49 -18.13
C ALA A 139 14.99 15.86 -16.69
N ALA A 140 14.33 15.25 -15.70
CA ALA A 140 14.59 15.44 -14.27
C ALA A 140 15.99 14.94 -13.91
N MET A 141 16.36 13.73 -14.35
CA MET A 141 17.69 13.18 -14.07
C MET A 141 18.82 13.92 -14.77
N GLN A 142 18.61 14.40 -16.00
CA GLN A 142 19.62 15.22 -16.71
C GLN A 142 19.91 16.56 -16.04
N GLN A 143 18.92 17.13 -15.34
CA GLN A 143 19.03 18.47 -14.74
C GLN A 143 19.32 18.44 -13.23
N TYR A 144 18.77 17.46 -12.52
CA TYR A 144 18.70 17.42 -11.06
C TYR A 144 18.98 16.02 -10.46
N GLY A 145 19.56 15.08 -11.22
CA GLY A 145 19.84 13.73 -10.72
C GLY A 145 20.65 13.70 -9.41
N ASP A 146 21.53 14.68 -9.20
CA ASP A 146 22.32 14.80 -7.97
C ASP A 146 21.50 15.08 -6.69
N VAL A 147 20.25 15.53 -6.81
CA VAL A 147 19.38 15.87 -5.66
C VAL A 147 18.11 15.03 -5.59
N ILE A 148 17.82 14.18 -6.58
CA ILE A 148 16.71 13.23 -6.50
C ILE A 148 17.22 11.97 -5.79
N ALA A 149 16.57 11.58 -4.70
CA ALA A 149 16.89 10.35 -3.97
C ALA A 149 15.97 9.20 -4.35
N ALA A 150 14.69 9.48 -4.60
CA ALA A 150 13.73 8.44 -4.94
C ALA A 150 12.54 8.97 -5.74
N PHE A 151 11.87 8.06 -6.44
CA PHE A 151 10.55 8.22 -7.02
C PHE A 151 9.57 7.28 -6.32
N GLN A 152 8.46 7.81 -5.83
CA GLN A 152 7.42 7.02 -5.17
C GLN A 152 6.19 6.89 -6.07
N MET A 153 5.70 5.67 -6.26
CA MET A 153 4.47 5.40 -6.99
C MET A 153 3.24 5.70 -6.15
N GLY A 154 2.66 6.87 -6.38
CA GLY A 154 1.41 7.33 -5.78
C GLY A 154 1.50 7.66 -4.29
N ASN A 155 0.36 8.05 -3.74
CA ASN A 155 0.19 8.27 -2.31
C ASN A 155 -1.17 7.75 -1.86
N GLU A 156 -1.20 6.80 -0.92
CA GLU A 156 -2.43 6.35 -0.28
C GLU A 156 -3.48 5.92 -1.32
N TYR A 157 -3.16 4.86 -2.07
CA TYR A 157 -4.00 4.45 -3.20
C TYR A 157 -5.43 4.09 -2.78
N TRP A 158 -5.67 3.79 -1.49
CA TRP A 158 -6.89 3.51 -0.69
C TRP A 158 -8.28 3.45 -1.34
N GLU A 159 -8.59 4.28 -2.34
CA GLU A 159 -9.86 4.28 -3.08
C GLU A 159 -9.77 3.63 -4.46
N MET A 160 -8.56 3.27 -4.86
CA MET A 160 -8.21 2.46 -6.02
C MET A 160 -8.04 1.00 -5.56
N GLY A 161 -8.46 0.06 -6.40
CA GLY A 161 -8.23 -1.36 -6.16
C GLY A 161 -6.76 -1.75 -6.37
N GLU A 162 -6.34 -2.82 -5.69
CA GLU A 162 -4.99 -3.36 -5.73
C GLU A 162 -4.54 -3.72 -7.15
N THR A 163 -5.44 -4.24 -8.00
CA THR A 163 -5.15 -4.55 -9.41
C THR A 163 -4.83 -3.28 -10.19
N SER A 164 -5.69 -2.27 -10.08
CA SER A 164 -5.51 -0.99 -10.79
C SER A 164 -4.24 -0.26 -10.32
N TYR A 165 -3.95 -0.31 -9.01
CA TYR A 165 -2.72 0.26 -8.47
C TYR A 165 -1.49 -0.51 -8.96
N GLY A 166 -1.50 -1.85 -8.90
CA GLY A 166 -0.39 -2.71 -9.33
C GLY A 166 -0.03 -2.51 -10.81
N ILE A 167 -1.02 -2.43 -11.70
CA ILE A 167 -0.79 -2.13 -13.14
C ILE A 167 -0.08 -0.78 -13.31
N LYS A 168 -0.55 0.26 -12.61
CA LYS A 168 0.04 1.61 -12.69
C LYS A 168 1.44 1.66 -12.08
N ALA A 169 1.66 0.97 -10.97
CA ALA A 169 2.97 0.83 -10.34
C ALA A 169 3.95 0.13 -11.29
N SER A 170 3.54 -0.95 -11.98
CA SER A 170 4.36 -1.63 -12.98
C SER A 170 4.77 -0.68 -14.11
N LEU A 171 3.78 -0.06 -14.77
CA LEU A 171 4.02 0.84 -15.89
C LEU A 171 4.88 2.05 -15.51
N GLY A 172 4.64 2.61 -14.32
CA GLY A 172 5.40 3.74 -13.80
C GLY A 172 6.84 3.38 -13.46
N ALA A 173 7.07 2.26 -12.75
CA ALA A 173 8.41 1.79 -12.41
C ALA A 173 9.27 1.54 -13.65
N GLU A 174 8.71 0.84 -14.65
CA GLU A 174 9.41 0.61 -15.91
C GLU A 174 9.73 1.91 -16.66
N ALA A 175 8.78 2.86 -16.69
CA ALA A 175 8.98 4.16 -17.33
C ALA A 175 10.06 5.00 -16.65
N LEU A 176 10.10 5.00 -15.32
CA LEU A 176 11.15 5.64 -14.53
C LEU A 176 12.51 5.01 -14.86
N ALA A 177 12.64 3.68 -14.80
CA ALA A 177 13.88 2.99 -15.12
C ALA A 177 14.38 3.29 -16.55
N ARG A 178 13.48 3.25 -17.55
CA ARG A 178 13.82 3.66 -18.92
C ARG A 178 14.25 5.11 -19.01
N GLY A 179 13.58 6.03 -18.30
CA GLY A 179 13.91 7.45 -18.30
C GLY A 179 15.26 7.74 -17.66
N MET A 180 15.59 7.09 -16.55
CA MET A 180 16.90 7.19 -15.90
C MET A 180 18.02 6.65 -16.79
N ALA A 181 17.79 5.50 -17.44
CA ALA A 181 18.72 4.94 -18.42
C ALA A 181 18.91 5.87 -19.63
N ALA A 182 17.83 6.47 -20.14
CA ALA A 182 17.87 7.43 -21.25
C ALA A 182 18.59 8.74 -20.88
N ALA A 183 18.54 9.14 -19.60
CA ALA A 183 19.36 10.23 -19.08
C ALA A 183 20.86 9.88 -18.98
N GLY A 184 21.22 8.61 -19.14
CA GLY A 184 22.60 8.12 -19.04
C GLY A 184 23.07 7.89 -17.61
N VAL A 185 22.14 7.74 -16.66
CA VAL A 185 22.45 7.43 -15.26
C VAL A 185 22.76 5.93 -15.16
N ALA A 186 23.94 5.61 -14.60
CA ALA A 186 24.33 4.22 -14.37
C ALA A 186 23.43 3.61 -13.29
N GLU A 187 23.06 2.33 -13.43
CA GLU A 187 22.16 1.61 -12.53
C GLU A 187 22.49 1.80 -11.04
N ALA A 188 23.77 1.70 -10.65
CA ALA A 188 24.22 1.90 -9.27
C ALA A 188 24.12 3.36 -8.74
N ASP A 189 23.87 4.33 -9.61
CA ASP A 189 23.70 5.75 -9.30
C ASP A 189 22.24 6.21 -9.52
N GLN A 190 21.31 5.31 -9.84
CA GLN A 190 19.91 5.64 -10.05
C GLN A 190 19.20 5.88 -8.71
N PRO A 191 18.33 6.91 -8.61
CA PRO A 191 17.39 7.05 -7.51
C PRO A 191 16.47 5.86 -7.33
N ASP A 192 16.10 5.57 -6.09
CA ASP A 192 15.24 4.43 -5.74
C ASP A 192 13.84 4.57 -6.37
N ILE A 193 13.28 3.48 -6.87
CA ILE A 193 11.86 3.39 -7.24
C ILE A 193 11.11 2.68 -6.11
N LEU A 194 10.19 3.41 -5.48
CA LEU A 194 9.42 2.96 -4.32
C LEU A 194 7.96 2.69 -4.70
N VAL A 195 7.42 1.55 -4.30
CA VAL A 195 6.00 1.19 -4.48
C VAL A 195 5.28 0.98 -3.15
N GLN A 196 4.02 1.37 -3.06
CA GLN A 196 3.25 1.27 -1.83
C GLN A 196 2.75 -0.16 -1.60
N MET A 197 2.93 -0.68 -0.38
CA MET A 197 2.43 -2.00 -0.01
C MET A 197 0.90 -2.02 0.09
N GLY A 198 0.33 -3.22 -0.03
CA GLY A 198 -1.10 -3.44 0.00
C GLY A 198 -1.66 -3.42 1.42
N THR A 199 -2.86 -2.85 1.58
CA THR A 199 -3.61 -2.96 2.83
C THR A 199 -5.07 -3.29 2.56
N ALA A 200 -5.55 -4.40 3.13
CA ALA A 200 -6.90 -4.86 2.91
C ALA A 200 -7.95 -4.02 3.65
N GLY A 201 -9.11 -3.86 3.01
CA GLY A 201 -10.29 -3.24 3.63
C GLY A 201 -10.31 -1.71 3.60
N ASN A 202 -9.40 -1.08 2.85
CA ASN A 202 -9.56 0.30 2.41
C ASN A 202 -10.74 0.44 1.44
N LEU A 203 -11.18 1.68 1.18
CA LEU A 203 -12.43 1.95 0.45
C LEU A 203 -12.51 1.30 -0.93
N GLY A 204 -11.40 1.34 -1.67
CA GLY A 204 -11.26 0.74 -3.00
C GLY A 204 -10.69 -0.67 -2.99
N SER A 205 -10.35 -1.22 -1.81
CA SER A 205 -9.71 -2.53 -1.71
C SER A 205 -10.62 -3.62 -2.27
N GLU A 206 -10.04 -4.47 -3.12
CA GLU A 206 -10.63 -5.67 -3.70
C GLU A 206 -10.84 -6.77 -2.65
N PHE A 207 -10.33 -6.57 -1.43
CA PHE A 207 -10.40 -7.50 -0.31
C PHE A 207 -11.14 -6.90 0.91
N PRO A 208 -12.43 -6.54 0.77
CA PRO A 208 -13.20 -5.89 1.82
C PRO A 208 -13.43 -6.83 3.01
N ALA A 209 -13.67 -6.24 4.19
CA ALA A 209 -13.99 -7.01 5.39
C ALA A 209 -15.34 -7.72 5.26
N VAL A 210 -15.39 -9.01 5.60
CA VAL A 210 -16.62 -9.79 5.61
C VAL A 210 -17.27 -9.71 7.01
N PRO A 211 -18.54 -9.28 7.12
CA PRO A 211 -19.22 -9.18 8.40
C PRO A 211 -19.24 -10.51 9.16
N GLY A 212 -18.71 -10.50 10.39
CA GLY A 212 -18.72 -11.67 11.29
C GLY A 212 -17.56 -12.65 11.09
N VAL A 213 -16.65 -12.40 10.14
CA VAL A 213 -15.45 -13.19 9.89
C VAL A 213 -14.22 -12.39 10.32
N SER A 214 -13.29 -13.02 11.04
CA SER A 214 -12.01 -12.43 11.40
C SER A 214 -10.90 -13.08 10.58
N ASP A 215 -10.55 -12.43 9.48
CA ASP A 215 -9.66 -12.93 8.44
C ASP A 215 -8.69 -11.86 7.92
N PHE A 216 -8.53 -10.74 8.66
CA PHE A 216 -7.75 -9.59 8.20
C PHE A 216 -6.37 -9.98 7.69
N ALA A 217 -5.65 -10.86 8.39
CA ALA A 217 -4.32 -11.30 7.95
C ALA A 217 -4.34 -11.97 6.57
N ALA A 218 -5.33 -12.83 6.30
CA ALA A 218 -5.46 -13.50 5.00
C ALA A 218 -5.83 -12.52 3.89
N ARG A 219 -6.75 -11.58 4.18
CA ARG A 219 -7.11 -10.53 3.22
C ARG A 219 -5.95 -9.57 2.96
N ASN A 220 -5.18 -9.19 3.99
CA ASN A 220 -4.01 -8.32 3.85
C ASN A 220 -2.92 -8.98 3.01
N GLN A 221 -2.70 -10.27 3.23
CA GLN A 221 -1.81 -11.06 2.40
C GLN A 221 -2.29 -11.10 0.94
N ALA A 222 -3.58 -11.30 0.70
CA ALA A 222 -4.15 -11.30 -0.64
C ALA A 222 -4.04 -9.93 -1.32
N ALA A 223 -4.26 -8.83 -0.59
CA ALA A 223 -4.10 -7.47 -1.11
C ALA A 223 -2.66 -7.19 -1.56
N ASN A 224 -1.66 -7.57 -0.75
CA ASN A 224 -0.25 -7.42 -1.13
C ASN A 224 0.11 -8.26 -2.36
N ASN A 225 -0.28 -9.54 -2.37
CA ASN A 225 -0.05 -10.41 -3.52
C ASN A 225 -0.70 -9.88 -4.79
N GLN A 226 -1.94 -9.36 -4.70
CA GLN A 226 -2.64 -8.83 -5.86
C GLN A 226 -1.85 -7.70 -6.54
N ILE A 227 -1.26 -6.78 -5.77
CA ILE A 227 -0.41 -5.72 -6.32
C ILE A 227 0.83 -6.33 -6.98
N ILE A 228 1.55 -7.21 -6.26
CA ILE A 228 2.80 -7.84 -6.75
C ILE A 228 2.56 -8.64 -8.04
N ASP A 229 1.42 -9.32 -8.13
CA ASP A 229 1.04 -10.17 -9.26
C ASP A 229 0.80 -9.33 -10.54
N GLN A 230 0.47 -8.04 -10.41
CA GLN A 230 0.37 -7.13 -11.57
C GLN A 230 1.71 -6.57 -12.05
N LEU A 231 2.80 -6.76 -11.29
CA LEU A 231 4.12 -6.25 -11.66
C LEU A 231 4.78 -7.17 -12.69
N SER A 232 5.22 -6.59 -13.81
CA SER A 232 6.06 -7.27 -14.82
C SER A 232 7.42 -7.67 -14.24
N GLU A 233 8.16 -8.53 -14.96
CA GLU A 233 9.53 -8.87 -14.57
C GLU A 233 10.44 -7.64 -14.58
N GLU A 234 10.27 -6.77 -15.59
CA GLU A 234 10.99 -5.51 -15.71
C GLU A 234 10.68 -4.55 -14.56
N ALA A 235 9.40 -4.43 -14.17
CA ALA A 235 9.02 -3.60 -13.03
C ALA A 235 9.61 -4.14 -11.73
N ARG A 236 9.52 -5.46 -11.49
CA ARG A 236 10.09 -6.08 -10.28
C ARG A 236 11.60 -5.88 -10.18
N ALA A 237 12.31 -5.92 -11.32
CA ALA A 237 13.75 -5.66 -11.36
C ALA A 237 14.11 -4.18 -11.18
N ALA A 238 13.17 -3.27 -11.49
CA ALA A 238 13.36 -1.83 -11.35
C ALA A 238 12.96 -1.28 -9.98
N ILE A 239 12.16 -2.01 -9.20
CA ILE A 239 11.69 -1.58 -7.88
C ILE A 239 12.77 -1.86 -6.84
N ASP A 240 13.29 -0.80 -6.24
CA ASP A 240 14.33 -0.86 -5.21
C ASP A 240 13.74 -1.00 -3.81
N GLY A 241 12.51 -0.53 -3.59
CA GLY A 241 11.91 -0.54 -2.27
C GLY A 241 10.40 -0.44 -2.23
N VAL A 242 9.86 -0.63 -1.04
CA VAL A 242 8.44 -0.53 -0.74
C VAL A 242 8.17 0.49 0.35
N THR A 243 6.97 1.06 0.34
CA THR A 243 6.57 2.09 1.30
C THR A 243 5.24 1.84 2.02
N GLU A 244 5.17 2.34 3.26
CA GLU A 244 4.04 2.32 4.16
C GLU A 244 3.91 3.64 4.95
N HIS A 245 2.74 3.88 5.55
CA HIS A 245 2.47 5.04 6.38
C HIS A 245 2.30 4.62 7.85
N TYR A 246 3.13 5.13 8.76
CA TYR A 246 3.15 4.71 10.15
C TYR A 246 2.59 5.75 11.14
N TYR A 247 1.28 5.69 11.37
CA TYR A 247 0.62 6.54 12.35
C TYR A 247 0.35 5.88 13.70
N TYR A 248 0.91 6.38 14.80
CA TYR A 248 0.62 5.89 16.16
C TYR A 248 -0.81 6.24 16.53
N ASN A 249 -1.63 5.24 16.86
CA ASN A 249 -3.06 5.43 17.09
C ASN A 249 -3.60 4.76 18.36
N LYS A 250 -2.72 4.33 19.26
CA LYS A 250 -3.15 3.76 20.55
C LYS A 250 -3.72 4.88 21.42
N LEU A 251 -4.66 4.52 22.30
CA LEU A 251 -5.34 5.49 23.18
C LEU A 251 -4.87 5.38 24.64
N ASP A 252 -4.24 4.25 24.99
CA ASP A 252 -3.64 3.98 26.30
C ASP A 252 -2.20 4.51 26.38
N TYR A 253 -1.66 4.52 27.60
CA TYR A 253 -0.28 4.96 27.83
C TYR A 253 0.71 3.80 27.82
N GLU A 254 0.25 2.56 27.86
CA GLU A 254 1.10 1.38 27.73
C GLU A 254 1.55 1.23 26.27
N PHE A 255 2.83 0.91 26.07
CA PHE A 255 3.29 0.56 24.74
C PHE A 255 2.88 -0.86 24.40
N ALA A 256 2.31 -1.03 23.22
CA ALA A 256 2.08 -2.36 22.65
C ALA A 256 3.42 -3.07 22.38
N ASP A 257 3.37 -4.40 22.28
CA ASP A 257 4.47 -5.18 21.69
C ASP A 257 4.76 -4.72 20.25
N LEU A 258 5.92 -5.14 19.73
CA LEU A 258 6.37 -4.72 18.40
C LEU A 258 5.33 -5.05 17.32
N ASP A 259 4.82 -6.29 17.30
CA ASP A 259 3.88 -6.78 16.28
C ASP A 259 2.59 -5.94 16.22
N SER A 260 1.99 -5.68 17.37
CA SER A 260 0.80 -4.81 17.49
C SER A 260 1.14 -3.33 17.31
N GLY A 261 2.39 -2.95 17.58
CA GLY A 261 2.91 -1.60 17.48
C GLY A 261 3.10 -1.13 16.04
N VAL A 262 3.58 -2.00 15.15
CA VAL A 262 3.89 -1.67 13.74
C VAL A 262 2.77 -2.04 12.77
N LYS A 263 1.63 -2.55 13.25
CA LYS A 263 0.39 -2.72 12.46
C LYS A 263 0.55 -3.53 11.16
N ASN A 264 1.30 -4.62 11.22
CA ASN A 264 1.58 -5.52 10.10
C ASN A 264 2.54 -4.97 9.03
N ILE A 265 3.11 -3.76 9.16
CA ILE A 265 4.11 -3.24 8.21
C ILE A 265 5.22 -4.28 7.96
N ASN A 266 5.72 -4.92 9.02
CA ASN A 266 6.72 -5.98 8.91
C ASN A 266 6.21 -7.22 8.18
N LYS A 267 4.95 -7.62 8.37
CA LYS A 267 4.35 -8.80 7.71
C LYS A 267 4.09 -8.53 6.24
N ASP A 268 3.72 -7.30 5.91
CA ASP A 268 3.52 -6.87 4.54
C ASP A 268 4.88 -6.84 3.84
N PHE A 269 5.89 -6.25 4.48
CA PHE A 269 7.27 -6.29 4.00
C PHE A 269 7.82 -7.72 3.81
N ASP A 270 7.53 -8.65 4.73
CA ASP A 270 7.91 -10.07 4.59
C ASP A 270 7.29 -10.72 3.33
N ILE A 271 6.08 -10.31 2.91
CA ILE A 271 5.45 -10.79 1.67
C ILE A 271 6.20 -10.24 0.45
N TRP A 272 6.50 -8.94 0.46
CA TRP A 272 7.17 -8.27 -0.67
C TRP A 272 8.62 -8.75 -0.84
N SER A 273 9.43 -8.73 0.22
CA SER A 273 10.80 -9.23 0.20
C SER A 273 10.86 -10.72 -0.18
N GLY A 274 9.92 -11.54 0.31
CA GLY A 274 9.82 -12.95 -0.09
C GLY A 274 9.49 -13.18 -1.58
N ARG A 275 8.93 -12.17 -2.28
CA ARG A 275 8.54 -12.24 -3.69
C ARG A 275 9.51 -11.53 -4.63
N LEU A 276 10.13 -10.43 -4.19
CA LEU A 276 11.02 -9.58 -5.01
C LEU A 276 12.51 -9.78 -4.66
N GLY A 277 12.83 -10.27 -3.46
CA GLY A 277 14.20 -10.51 -3.00
C GLY A 277 14.53 -9.80 -1.69
N ASP A 278 15.62 -10.23 -1.05
CA ASP A 278 16.07 -9.73 0.26
C ASP A 278 16.74 -8.35 0.20
N ASP A 279 17.09 -7.86 -1.00
CA ASP A 279 17.74 -6.55 -1.20
C ASP A 279 16.72 -5.39 -1.30
N LEU A 280 15.44 -5.66 -1.03
CA LEU A 280 14.35 -4.68 -1.15
C LEU A 280 14.32 -3.75 0.08
N ASP A 281 14.33 -2.44 -0.14
CA ASP A 281 14.30 -1.45 0.92
C ASP A 281 12.89 -1.30 1.54
N LEU A 282 12.82 -1.14 2.87
CA LEU A 282 11.60 -0.70 3.54
C LEU A 282 11.68 0.79 3.89
N ARG A 283 10.79 1.62 3.32
CA ARG A 283 10.72 3.05 3.58
C ARG A 283 9.39 3.43 4.24
N ILE A 284 9.40 4.36 5.19
CA ILE A 284 8.18 4.91 5.80
C ILE A 284 7.99 6.35 5.33
N THR A 285 7.21 6.54 4.27
CA THR A 285 7.10 7.86 3.61
C THR A 285 6.20 8.85 4.33
N GLU A 286 5.51 8.41 5.38
CA GLU A 286 4.71 9.28 6.23
C GLU A 286 4.58 8.66 7.62
N TRP A 287 5.02 9.37 8.67
CA TRP A 287 4.83 8.90 10.05
C TRP A 287 4.68 10.03 11.05
N ASN A 288 3.83 9.80 12.06
CA ASN A 288 3.71 10.60 13.29
C ASN A 288 2.71 9.92 14.26
N VAL A 289 2.38 10.58 15.36
CA VAL A 289 1.15 10.34 16.11
C VAL A 289 -0.06 10.74 15.26
N LYS A 290 -1.07 9.88 15.20
CA LYS A 290 -2.30 10.16 14.45
C LYS A 290 -3.01 11.36 15.07
N THR A 291 -3.42 12.34 14.25
CA THR A 291 -4.14 13.54 14.72
C THR A 291 -5.36 13.23 15.59
N THR A 292 -6.06 12.12 15.31
CA THR A 292 -7.25 11.67 16.05
C THR A 292 -6.95 10.94 17.37
N ALA A 293 -5.69 10.62 17.69
CA ALA A 293 -5.29 10.00 18.95
C ALA A 293 -5.12 11.08 20.03
N ASP A 294 -6.23 11.68 20.46
CA ASP A 294 -6.30 12.83 21.38
C ASP A 294 -5.47 12.70 22.67
N THR A 295 -5.31 11.47 23.18
CA THR A 295 -4.52 11.18 24.40
C THR A 295 -3.02 11.14 24.16
N GLN A 296 -2.55 11.09 22.91
CA GLN A 296 -1.14 10.87 22.57
C GLN A 296 -0.39 12.13 22.14
N HIS A 297 -1.01 13.30 22.24
CA HIS A 297 -0.38 14.58 21.88
C HIS A 297 0.34 15.23 23.06
N GLY A 298 1.02 16.36 22.82
CA GLY A 298 1.77 17.08 23.86
C GLY A 298 3.00 16.32 24.34
N MET A 299 3.24 16.30 25.65
CA MET A 299 4.35 15.54 26.24
C MET A 299 4.25 14.04 25.95
N VAL A 300 3.03 13.50 25.82
CA VAL A 300 2.81 12.10 25.46
C VAL A 300 3.39 11.78 24.07
N ALA A 301 3.36 12.73 23.14
CA ALA A 301 3.84 12.53 21.77
C ALA A 301 5.35 12.28 21.72
N GLY A 302 6.14 13.00 22.53
CA GLY A 302 7.60 12.82 22.57
C GLY A 302 8.00 11.37 22.87
N SER A 303 7.39 10.78 23.91
CA SER A 303 7.65 9.37 24.26
C SER A 303 7.09 8.38 23.22
N SER A 304 5.93 8.66 22.64
CA SER A 304 5.37 7.84 21.55
C SER A 304 6.27 7.84 20.31
N MET A 305 6.90 8.97 20.00
CA MET A 305 7.79 9.12 18.86
C MET A 305 9.10 8.37 19.04
N VAL A 306 9.71 8.40 20.24
CA VAL A 306 10.87 7.53 20.58
C VAL A 306 10.54 6.06 20.30
N LYS A 307 9.35 5.61 20.73
CA LYS A 307 8.93 4.22 20.54
C LYS A 307 8.67 3.88 19.08
N GLN A 308 8.00 4.76 18.33
CA GLN A 308 7.80 4.56 16.89
C GLN A 308 9.13 4.47 16.15
N PHE A 309 10.07 5.37 16.44
CA PHE A 309 11.39 5.37 15.82
C PHE A 309 12.12 4.05 16.08
N ALA A 310 12.15 3.61 17.34
CA ALA A 310 12.74 2.32 17.72
C ALA A 310 12.09 1.14 16.99
N ASN A 311 10.76 1.15 16.85
CA ASN A 311 10.02 0.11 16.13
C ASN A 311 10.36 0.09 14.63
N MET A 312 10.52 1.26 13.99
CA MET A 312 10.94 1.36 12.59
C MET A 312 12.33 0.75 12.39
N ILE A 313 13.29 1.11 13.23
CA ILE A 313 14.64 0.51 13.16
C ILE A 313 14.56 -1.01 13.41
N ALA A 314 13.76 -1.46 14.37
CA ALA A 314 13.62 -2.88 14.69
C ALA A 314 13.08 -3.75 13.53
N ILE A 315 12.30 -3.16 12.63
CA ILE A 315 11.74 -3.87 11.46
C ILE A 315 12.52 -3.59 10.16
N GLY A 316 13.69 -2.94 10.24
CA GLY A 316 14.56 -2.72 9.09
C GLY A 316 14.15 -1.55 8.20
N VAL A 317 13.47 -0.53 8.73
CA VAL A 317 13.21 0.70 7.95
C VAL A 317 14.52 1.44 7.68
N GLU A 318 14.76 1.77 6.41
CA GLU A 318 16.00 2.42 5.95
C GLU A 318 15.86 3.92 5.68
N GLY A 319 14.63 4.39 5.55
CA GLY A 319 14.34 5.83 5.44
C GLY A 319 12.93 6.16 5.86
N ALA A 320 12.75 7.36 6.44
CA ALA A 320 11.48 7.79 6.99
C ALA A 320 11.25 9.29 6.82
N HIS A 321 10.00 9.67 6.52
CA HIS A 321 9.61 11.08 6.36
C HIS A 321 8.53 11.47 7.37
N VAL A 322 8.87 12.35 8.31
CA VAL A 322 7.93 12.78 9.35
C VAL A 322 6.82 13.67 8.77
N TRP A 323 5.60 13.49 9.26
CA TRP A 323 4.43 14.31 8.91
C TRP A 323 3.99 15.16 10.11
N ALA A 324 4.27 16.45 10.17
CA ALA A 324 5.06 17.27 9.26
C ALA A 324 5.89 18.26 10.10
N LEU A 325 6.84 18.98 9.49
CA LEU A 325 7.67 19.92 10.24
C LEU A 325 6.84 21.12 10.71
N ASP A 326 6.31 21.85 9.73
CA ASP A 326 5.58 23.11 9.88
C ASP A 326 4.24 22.99 9.15
N TYR A 327 3.16 22.77 9.91
CA TYR A 327 1.83 22.51 9.40
C TYR A 327 0.78 22.90 10.44
N HIS A 328 -0.39 23.36 9.99
CA HIS A 328 -1.49 23.80 10.88
C HIS A 328 -2.22 22.61 11.54
N SER A 329 -1.50 21.83 12.34
CA SER A 329 -2.00 20.60 12.97
C SER A 329 -1.29 20.29 14.28
N ARG A 330 -1.94 19.47 15.11
CA ARG A 330 -1.40 19.01 16.40
C ARG A 330 -0.14 18.15 16.27
N THR A 331 0.14 17.66 15.08
CA THR A 331 1.25 16.74 14.79
C THR A 331 2.48 17.47 14.23
N ALA A 332 2.40 18.79 14.01
CA ALA A 332 3.54 19.54 13.50
C ALA A 332 4.65 19.65 14.55
N LEU A 333 5.91 19.44 14.14
CA LEU A 333 7.05 19.45 15.05
C LEU A 333 7.38 20.86 15.57
N THR A 334 7.34 21.85 14.68
CA THR A 334 7.48 23.26 15.07
C THR A 334 6.17 23.87 15.50
N LEU A 335 5.04 23.26 15.13
CA LEU A 335 3.69 23.80 15.25
C LEU A 335 3.62 25.11 14.46
N ASP A 336 2.73 25.21 13.46
CA ASP A 336 2.54 26.43 12.66
C ASP A 336 2.17 27.62 13.56
N THR A 337 3.20 28.21 14.16
CA THR A 337 3.15 29.23 15.20
C THR A 337 3.63 30.49 14.54
N ASP A 338 2.93 31.59 14.80
CA ASP A 338 3.23 32.92 14.23
C ASP A 338 4.69 33.39 14.49
N GLU A 339 5.46 32.66 15.31
CA GLU A 339 6.83 32.94 15.71
C GLU A 339 7.90 32.00 15.10
N GLY A 340 7.52 30.98 14.33
CA GLY A 340 8.45 30.04 13.69
C GLY A 340 9.22 29.15 14.67
N VAL A 341 10.44 28.74 14.28
CA VAL A 341 11.31 27.88 15.09
C VAL A 341 11.76 28.62 16.37
N ARG A 342 11.51 28.00 17.53
CA ARG A 342 11.98 28.43 18.85
C ARG A 342 13.08 27.51 19.32
N LEU A 343 14.21 28.11 19.70
CA LEU A 343 15.42 27.40 20.10
C LEU A 343 15.85 27.80 21.51
N ASP A 344 16.47 26.86 22.22
CA ASP A 344 17.18 27.17 23.46
C ASP A 344 18.54 27.85 23.18
N ALA A 345 19.31 28.12 24.24
CA ALA A 345 20.60 28.76 24.13
C ALA A 345 21.69 27.89 23.46
N GLN A 346 21.44 26.59 23.30
CA GLN A 346 22.31 25.62 22.63
C GLN A 346 21.91 25.42 21.16
N GLY A 347 20.79 26.00 20.71
CA GLY A 347 20.27 25.86 19.35
C GLY A 347 19.33 24.66 19.16
N ARG A 348 18.83 24.08 20.25
CA ARG A 348 17.92 22.93 20.24
C ARG A 348 16.46 23.35 20.19
N LEU A 349 15.61 22.62 19.47
CA LEU A 349 14.20 22.94 19.27
C LEU A 349 13.39 22.85 20.57
N THR A 350 12.58 23.87 20.86
CA THR A 350 11.73 23.92 22.07
C THR A 350 10.24 23.99 21.78
N ASN A 351 9.81 24.09 20.52
CA ASN A 351 8.41 24.29 20.16
C ASN A 351 7.45 23.22 20.71
N SER A 352 7.88 21.97 20.77
CA SER A 352 7.05 20.85 21.21
C SER A 352 7.89 19.68 21.69
N ALA A 353 7.30 18.77 22.47
CA ALA A 353 7.98 17.56 22.92
C ALA A 353 8.38 16.63 21.76
N GLN A 354 7.51 16.49 20.75
CA GLN A 354 7.83 15.73 19.53
C GLN A 354 8.97 16.38 18.76
N GLY A 355 8.95 17.70 18.58
CA GLY A 355 10.02 18.41 17.89
C GLY A 355 11.37 18.29 18.60
N ALA A 356 11.39 18.49 19.92
CA ALA A 356 12.61 18.38 20.72
C ALA A 356 13.19 16.95 20.72
N VAL A 357 12.34 15.92 20.78
CA VAL A 357 12.79 14.53 20.65
C VAL A 357 13.36 14.27 19.25
N PHE A 358 12.72 14.79 18.19
CA PHE A 358 13.18 14.58 16.81
C PHE A 358 14.57 15.21 16.60
N ASP A 359 14.72 16.45 17.07
CA ASP A 359 15.98 17.20 17.05
C ASP A 359 17.12 16.41 17.70
N LEU A 360 16.93 16.00 18.95
CA LEU A 360 17.90 15.20 19.70
C LEU A 360 18.23 13.86 18.99
N MET A 361 17.23 13.14 18.48
CA MET A 361 17.45 11.90 17.74
C MET A 361 18.26 12.14 16.46
N SER A 362 17.96 13.22 15.72
CA SER A 362 18.62 13.53 14.45
C SER A 362 20.12 13.84 14.63
N ASP A 363 20.50 14.46 15.75
CA ASP A 363 21.89 14.75 16.09
C ASP A 363 22.64 13.51 16.59
N ALA A 364 21.98 12.70 17.43
CA ALA A 364 22.65 11.65 18.18
C ALA A 364 22.69 10.27 17.48
N LEU A 365 21.68 9.93 16.67
CA LEU A 365 21.42 8.52 16.34
C LEU A 365 21.97 8.02 15.01
N VAL A 366 22.23 8.89 14.03
CA VAL A 366 22.67 8.45 12.68
C VAL A 366 23.92 7.56 12.77
N GLY A 367 23.85 6.38 12.14
CA GLY A 367 24.90 5.38 12.12
C GLY A 367 24.99 4.48 13.36
N LYS A 368 24.19 4.73 14.40
CA LYS A 368 24.17 3.89 15.60
C LYS A 368 23.28 2.65 15.40
N GLU A 369 23.65 1.55 16.03
CA GLU A 369 22.88 0.31 16.06
C GLU A 369 21.79 0.40 17.14
N LEU A 370 20.57 -0.07 16.87
CA LEU A 370 19.58 -0.32 17.91
C LEU A 370 20.05 -1.47 18.83
N VAL A 371 19.98 -1.28 20.14
CA VAL A 371 20.42 -2.27 21.13
C VAL A 371 19.26 -2.65 22.05
N SER A 372 19.04 -3.95 22.19
CA SER A 372 18.09 -4.48 23.17
C SER A 372 18.73 -4.42 24.56
N ALA A 373 18.18 -3.58 25.44
CA ALA A 373 18.66 -3.38 26.81
C ALA A 373 17.66 -3.94 27.83
N GLY A 374 18.08 -4.94 28.61
CA GLY A 374 17.27 -5.51 29.68
C GLY A 374 17.64 -4.92 31.04
N PHE A 375 16.64 -4.70 31.90
CA PHE A 375 16.84 -4.10 33.22
C PHE A 375 16.28 -4.99 34.33
N SER A 376 17.05 -5.14 35.40
CA SER A 376 16.57 -5.67 36.67
C SER A 376 15.85 -4.60 37.47
N ASN A 377 14.76 -4.98 38.15
CA ASN A 377 13.84 -4.06 38.83
C ASN A 377 13.31 -2.94 37.91
N GLY A 378 13.02 -3.29 36.65
CA GLY A 378 12.39 -2.38 35.71
C GLY A 378 11.07 -1.82 36.28
N LEU A 379 10.82 -0.55 35.98
CA LEU A 379 9.60 0.15 36.35
C LEU A 379 8.64 0.08 35.17
N PRO A 380 7.43 -0.48 35.31
CA PRO A 380 6.51 -0.66 34.18
C PRO A 380 6.09 0.67 33.52
N GLU A 381 6.18 1.77 34.27
CA GLU A 381 5.90 3.12 33.80
C GLU A 381 7.08 3.82 33.10
N ILE A 382 8.28 3.24 33.12
CA ILE A 382 9.46 3.77 32.45
C ILE A 382 9.84 2.85 31.29
N ALA A 383 9.85 3.40 30.08
CA ALA A 383 10.38 2.71 28.92
C ALA A 383 11.79 3.22 28.60
N VAL A 384 12.67 2.31 28.19
CA VAL A 384 14.05 2.61 27.81
C VAL A 384 14.32 2.05 26.42
N THR A 385 14.79 2.91 25.52
CA THR A 385 15.32 2.53 24.20
C THR A 385 16.81 2.87 24.19
N ALA A 386 17.64 2.04 23.55
CA ALA A 386 19.08 2.27 23.51
C ALA A 386 19.66 2.07 22.12
N TYR A 387 20.67 2.87 21.80
CA TYR A 387 21.43 2.82 20.55
C TYR A 387 22.92 2.92 20.87
N ALA A 388 23.77 2.26 20.08
CA ALA A 388 25.21 2.30 20.32
C ALA A 388 26.03 2.30 19.03
N ASP A 389 27.20 2.91 19.09
CA ASP A 389 28.27 2.71 18.12
C ASP A 389 29.57 2.31 18.84
N ALA A 390 30.71 2.47 18.18
CA ALA A 390 32.01 2.14 18.72
C ALA A 390 32.49 3.07 19.86
N GLN A 391 31.91 4.26 19.99
CA GLN A 391 32.37 5.34 20.86
C GLN A 391 31.41 5.56 22.03
N GLU A 392 30.10 5.46 21.80
CA GLU A 392 29.12 5.82 22.82
C GLU A 392 27.84 4.99 22.72
N MET A 393 27.09 4.99 23.83
CA MET A 393 25.74 4.44 23.93
C MET A 393 24.77 5.53 24.36
N VAL A 394 23.68 5.69 23.60
CA VAL A 394 22.63 6.68 23.82
C VAL A 394 21.36 5.97 24.27
N PHE A 395 20.75 6.45 25.34
CA PHE A 395 19.52 5.94 25.92
C PHE A 395 18.43 7.00 25.83
N TYR A 396 17.24 6.63 25.37
CA TYR A 396 16.02 7.40 25.60
C TYR A 396 15.23 6.75 26.72
N ILE A 397 15.06 7.48 27.81
CA ILE A 397 14.33 7.07 29.00
C ILE A 397 13.05 7.90 29.04
N THR A 398 11.91 7.25 28.85
CA THR A 398 10.62 7.93 28.70
C THR A 398 9.65 7.53 29.81
N SER A 399 9.00 8.51 30.43
CA SER A 399 7.87 8.28 31.33
C SER A 399 6.60 7.98 30.53
N ARG A 400 5.84 6.97 30.97
CA ARG A 400 4.48 6.65 30.49
C ARG A 400 3.46 6.68 31.63
N SER A 401 3.72 7.55 32.61
CA SER A 401 2.91 7.73 33.82
C SER A 401 2.26 9.10 33.89
N LEU A 402 1.15 9.15 34.62
CA LEU A 402 0.52 10.38 35.11
C LEU A 402 1.11 10.86 36.44
N GLU A 403 2.01 10.08 37.05
CA GLU A 403 2.65 10.37 38.33
C GLU A 403 4.14 10.70 38.15
N GLU A 404 4.66 11.58 39.02
CA GLU A 404 6.10 11.86 39.10
C GLU A 404 6.84 10.61 39.58
N THR A 405 7.89 10.23 38.84
CA THR A 405 8.63 8.98 39.09
C THR A 405 10.11 9.27 39.29
N GLY A 406 10.62 8.94 40.48
CA GLY A 406 12.03 9.10 40.84
C GLY A 406 12.72 7.75 41.06
N PHE A 407 13.85 7.53 40.41
CA PHE A 407 14.63 6.29 40.51
C PHE A 407 16.12 6.53 40.29
N THR A 408 16.93 5.52 40.62
CA THR A 408 18.36 5.50 40.31
C THR A 408 18.61 4.49 39.22
N LEU A 409 19.24 4.92 38.12
CA LEU A 409 19.72 4.07 37.05
C LEU A 409 21.17 3.67 37.34
N ASP A 410 21.44 2.36 37.33
CA ASP A 410 22.79 1.78 37.45
C ASP A 410 23.13 1.03 36.16
N LEU A 411 24.08 1.57 35.40
CA LEU A 411 24.57 1.02 34.14
C LEU A 411 25.96 0.40 34.28
N ALA A 412 26.67 0.65 35.38
CA ALA A 412 28.11 0.43 35.50
C ALA A 412 28.54 -1.04 35.38
N ALA A 413 27.65 -1.99 35.69
CA ALA A 413 27.94 -3.41 35.55
C ALA A 413 28.19 -3.85 34.10
N HIS A 414 27.52 -3.21 33.13
CA HIS A 414 27.62 -3.52 31.71
C HIS A 414 28.25 -2.39 30.89
N LEU A 415 28.21 -1.16 31.40
CA LEU A 415 28.74 0.05 30.76
C LEU A 415 29.70 0.78 31.72
N PRO A 416 30.82 0.16 32.11
CA PRO A 416 31.82 0.85 32.89
C PRO A 416 32.39 2.00 32.06
N THR A 417 32.39 3.20 32.62
CA THR A 417 32.95 4.39 31.98
C THR A 417 33.73 5.22 32.98
N SER A 418 34.84 5.78 32.52
CA SER A 418 35.67 6.73 33.25
C SER A 418 35.30 8.19 32.94
N ALA A 419 34.50 8.39 31.90
CA ALA A 419 33.96 9.69 31.52
C ALA A 419 32.65 9.99 32.28
N PRO A 420 32.32 11.27 32.52
CA PRO A 420 31.00 11.64 33.02
C PRO A 420 29.90 11.20 32.06
N VAL A 421 28.78 10.74 32.61
CA VAL A 421 27.55 10.48 31.85
C VAL A 421 26.81 11.80 31.69
N THR A 422 26.40 12.13 30.46
CA THR A 422 25.64 13.35 30.16
C THR A 422 24.20 13.00 29.82
N ALA A 423 23.26 13.89 30.12
CA ALA A 423 21.87 13.70 29.73
C ALA A 423 21.16 15.04 29.50
N VAL A 424 20.10 15.01 28.70
CA VAL A 424 19.20 16.13 28.43
C VAL A 424 17.78 15.68 28.80
N GLN A 425 17.17 16.35 29.78
CA GLN A 425 15.76 16.12 30.13
C GLN A 425 14.86 17.11 29.41
N ILE A 426 13.87 16.57 28.71
CA ILE A 426 12.76 17.30 28.09
C ILE A 426 11.58 17.28 29.06
N SER A 427 11.14 18.46 29.49
CA SER A 427 9.95 18.66 30.31
C SER A 427 9.09 19.78 29.78
N MET A 428 7.78 19.73 30.01
CA MET A 428 6.85 20.81 29.64
C MET A 428 7.27 22.17 30.21
N ASP A 429 7.28 23.20 29.37
CA ASP A 429 7.30 24.59 29.82
C ASP A 429 5.89 25.01 30.22
N MET A 430 5.60 24.94 31.52
CA MET A 430 4.28 25.28 32.06
C MET A 430 3.88 26.75 31.83
N ASP A 431 4.83 27.65 31.59
CA ASP A 431 4.52 29.08 31.37
C ASP A 431 3.99 29.35 29.95
N SER A 432 4.25 28.43 29.01
CA SER A 432 3.75 28.51 27.63
C SER A 432 2.33 27.98 27.45
N SER A 433 1.81 27.25 28.46
CA SER A 433 0.51 26.59 28.39
C SER A 433 -0.66 27.58 28.50
N ASN A 434 -1.65 27.38 27.63
CA ASN A 434 -2.95 28.03 27.68
C ASN A 434 -4.05 27.10 28.25
N GLY A 435 -3.73 25.82 28.48
CA GLY A 435 -4.63 24.82 29.05
C GLY A 435 -5.68 24.29 28.06
N MET A 436 -5.54 24.56 26.78
CA MET A 436 -6.50 24.24 25.73
C MET A 436 -5.90 23.31 24.69
N GLN A 437 -6.77 22.60 23.99
CA GLN A 437 -6.44 21.87 22.77
C GLN A 437 -6.73 22.74 21.54
N TRP A 438 -5.95 22.54 20.47
CA TRP A 438 -6.05 23.33 19.22
C TRP A 438 -7.29 23.06 18.39
N SER A 439 -7.93 21.89 18.50
CA SER A 439 -9.23 21.73 17.84
C SER A 439 -10.32 22.37 18.70
N VAL A 440 -10.78 23.54 18.28
CA VAL A 440 -12.06 24.18 18.64
C VAL A 440 -12.53 23.93 20.09
N GLY A 441 -11.77 24.41 21.07
CA GLY A 441 -12.31 24.75 22.40
C GLY A 441 -12.37 23.66 23.46
N ASP A 442 -11.73 22.51 23.26
CA ASP A 442 -11.61 21.48 24.31
C ASP A 442 -10.49 21.80 25.30
N GLU A 443 -10.72 21.56 26.59
CA GLU A 443 -9.69 21.72 27.63
C GLU A 443 -8.63 20.60 27.52
N ALA A 444 -7.36 20.96 27.66
CA ALA A 444 -6.28 19.99 27.78
C ALA A 444 -6.41 19.21 29.10
N LYS A 445 -6.05 17.92 29.08
CA LYS A 445 -6.02 17.08 30.26
C LYS A 445 -4.81 17.46 31.10
N SER A 446 -5.01 17.53 32.41
CA SER A 446 -3.95 17.86 33.35
C SER A 446 -3.91 16.96 34.57
N VAL A 447 -2.75 16.94 35.20
CA VAL A 447 -2.51 16.44 36.55
C VAL A 447 -1.88 17.54 37.40
N LEU A 448 -1.80 17.35 38.72
CA LEU A 448 -1.14 18.33 39.59
C LEU A 448 0.32 17.93 39.81
N VAL A 449 1.24 18.77 39.34
CA VAL A 449 2.68 18.68 39.63
C VAL A 449 3.04 19.87 40.51
N ASN A 450 3.57 19.60 41.71
CA ASN A 450 3.85 20.64 42.72
C ASN A 450 2.67 21.59 43.01
N GLY A 451 1.43 21.08 42.90
CA GLY A 451 0.21 21.85 43.13
C GLY A 451 -0.20 22.80 42.00
N GLN A 452 0.48 22.78 40.86
CA GLN A 452 0.09 23.49 39.63
C GLN A 452 -0.43 22.48 38.58
N PRO A 453 -1.38 22.88 37.73
CA PRO A 453 -1.80 22.05 36.59
C PRO A 453 -0.64 21.82 35.61
N TYR A 454 -0.44 20.56 35.23
CA TYR A 454 0.50 20.11 34.21
C TYR A 454 -0.29 19.49 33.06
N PHE A 455 -0.44 20.24 31.96
CA PHE A 455 -1.31 19.89 30.83
C PHE A 455 -0.59 18.95 29.85
N TYR A 456 -0.41 17.71 30.26
CA TYR A 456 0.45 16.74 29.59
C TYR A 456 0.09 16.42 28.13
N ASN A 457 -1.17 16.62 27.71
CA ASN A 457 -1.57 16.38 26.33
C ASN A 457 -1.80 17.66 25.51
N GLU A 458 -1.53 18.84 26.07
CA GLU A 458 -1.49 20.09 25.33
C GLU A 458 -0.35 20.04 24.32
N HIS A 459 -0.67 20.26 23.05
CA HIS A 459 0.23 19.94 21.93
C HIS A 459 1.00 21.17 21.46
N ASP A 460 0.48 22.36 21.73
CA ASP A 460 1.05 23.68 21.45
C ASP A 460 1.88 24.23 22.62
N VAL A 461 2.23 23.38 23.57
CA VAL A 461 3.11 23.75 24.69
C VAL A 461 4.57 23.58 24.31
N ASP A 462 5.37 24.60 24.63
CA ASP A 462 6.83 24.51 24.53
C ASP A 462 7.40 23.55 25.57
N VAL A 463 8.66 23.18 25.38
CA VAL A 463 9.43 22.37 26.31
C VAL A 463 10.67 23.09 26.80
N THR A 464 11.10 22.71 27.99
CA THR A 464 12.38 23.07 28.58
C THR A 464 13.35 21.89 28.43
N LEU A 465 14.59 22.21 28.05
CA LEU A 465 15.69 21.26 27.93
C LEU A 465 16.67 21.50 29.10
N THR A 466 16.87 20.49 29.93
CA THR A 466 17.74 20.57 31.12
C THR A 466 18.92 19.63 30.98
N ASP A 467 20.12 20.21 30.84
CA ASP A 467 21.37 19.45 30.81
C ASP A 467 21.76 18.93 32.20
N MET A 468 22.13 17.64 32.25
CA MET A 468 22.53 16.92 33.44
C MET A 468 23.88 16.25 33.22
N VAL A 469 24.67 16.16 34.29
CA VAL A 469 25.98 15.49 34.27
C VAL A 469 26.13 14.65 35.53
N PHE A 470 26.44 13.38 35.35
CA PHE A 470 26.66 12.40 36.41
C PHE A 470 28.12 11.99 36.42
N ALA A 471 28.68 11.79 37.61
CA ALA A 471 30.12 11.53 37.77
C ALA A 471 30.55 10.19 37.14
N ASP A 472 29.68 9.18 37.20
CA ASP A 472 29.88 7.86 36.62
C ASP A 472 28.52 7.19 36.33
N ALA A 473 28.58 5.99 35.74
CA ALA A 473 27.43 5.20 35.32
C ALA A 473 26.76 4.37 36.43
N SER A 474 27.20 4.45 37.70
CA SER A 474 26.73 3.58 38.79
C SER A 474 25.60 4.18 39.63
N GLU A 475 25.45 5.50 39.64
CA GLU A 475 24.46 6.20 40.46
C GLU A 475 23.85 7.41 39.71
N ILE A 476 23.08 7.12 38.66
CA ILE A 476 22.38 8.15 37.87
C ILE A 476 20.99 8.37 38.48
N ALA A 477 20.84 9.38 39.33
CA ALA A 477 19.56 9.71 39.96
C ALA A 477 18.68 10.56 39.02
N LEU A 478 17.52 10.03 38.65
CA LEU A 478 16.57 10.65 37.71
C LEU A 478 15.22 10.90 38.38
N GLU A 479 14.57 11.99 37.98
CA GLU A 479 13.22 12.36 38.39
C GLU A 479 12.46 12.83 37.15
N LEU A 480 11.49 12.03 36.70
CA LEU A 480 10.67 12.33 35.54
C LEU A 480 9.28 12.78 35.99
N LYS A 481 8.85 13.94 35.49
CA LYS A 481 7.44 14.34 35.53
C LYS A 481 6.62 13.48 34.56
N PRO A 482 5.28 13.58 34.61
CA PRO A 482 4.42 12.87 33.67
C PRO A 482 4.85 13.09 32.22
N PHE A 483 5.20 11.99 31.55
CA PHE A 483 5.63 11.93 30.15
C PHE A 483 6.91 12.70 29.78
N ASP A 484 7.76 13.03 30.75
CA ASP A 484 9.11 13.51 30.44
C ASP A 484 9.90 12.49 29.60
N VAL A 485 10.87 13.00 28.84
CA VAL A 485 11.82 12.21 28.06
C VAL A 485 13.23 12.64 28.46
N ILE A 486 14.14 11.68 28.62
CA ILE A 486 15.56 11.95 28.86
C ILE A 486 16.36 11.26 27.76
N GLU A 487 17.18 12.01 27.04
CA GLU A 487 18.31 11.44 26.28
C GLU A 487 19.51 11.37 27.22
N LEU A 488 20.16 10.21 27.31
CA LEU A 488 21.33 9.99 28.16
C LEU A 488 22.44 9.33 27.35
N THR A 489 23.64 9.89 27.40
CA THR A 489 24.80 9.44 26.64
C THR A 489 25.90 8.95 27.57
N VAL A 490 26.34 7.72 27.32
CA VAL A 490 27.47 7.06 28.01
C VAL A 490 28.61 6.88 27.01
N GLN A 491 29.75 7.53 27.26
CA GLN A 491 30.97 7.29 26.49
C GLN A 491 31.57 5.94 26.87
N LEU A 492 31.97 5.14 25.87
CA LEU A 492 32.48 3.79 26.08
C LEU A 492 34.01 3.81 26.20
N ASP A 493 34.54 3.35 27.34
CA ASP A 493 36.00 3.24 27.56
C ASP A 493 36.65 2.14 26.69
N THR A 494 35.86 1.12 26.33
CA THR A 494 36.23 0.02 25.45
C THR A 494 35.03 -0.37 24.62
N LEU A 495 35.24 -0.64 23.32
CA LEU A 495 34.25 -1.26 22.44
C LEU A 495 33.57 -2.40 23.20
N LEU A 496 32.27 -2.25 23.45
CA LEU A 496 31.48 -3.41 23.81
C LEU A 496 31.49 -4.32 22.59
N GLU A 497 31.89 -5.57 22.80
CA GLU A 497 31.46 -6.68 21.95
C GLU A 497 30.27 -7.30 22.67
N PRO A 498 29.02 -6.82 22.45
CA PRO A 498 27.83 -7.52 22.90
C PRO A 498 27.88 -8.95 22.38
N GLU A 499 27.32 -9.89 23.13
CA GLU A 499 27.22 -11.27 22.67
C GLU A 499 26.56 -11.29 21.28
N GLU A 500 27.18 -12.00 20.33
CA GLU A 500 26.58 -12.25 19.02
C GLU A 500 25.16 -12.81 19.22
N PRO A 501 24.19 -12.41 18.37
CA PRO A 501 22.83 -12.85 18.51
C PRO A 501 22.78 -14.38 18.62
N GLN A 502 22.27 -14.89 19.74
CA GLN A 502 21.72 -16.24 19.75
C GLN A 502 20.48 -16.15 18.88
N ILE A 503 20.57 -16.63 17.64
CA ILE A 503 19.44 -16.76 16.73
C ILE A 503 18.42 -17.66 17.44
N GLN A 504 17.44 -17.06 18.11
CA GLN A 504 16.22 -17.77 18.44
C GLN A 504 15.43 -17.82 17.15
N GLU A 505 15.56 -18.93 16.44
CA GLU A 505 14.56 -19.32 15.46
C GLU A 505 13.20 -19.30 16.18
N THR A 506 12.38 -18.32 15.82
CA THR A 506 10.94 -18.37 16.05
C THR A 506 10.48 -19.75 15.56
N PRO A 507 9.71 -20.54 16.34
CA PRO A 507 9.38 -21.90 15.94
C PRO A 507 8.73 -21.88 14.56
N GLN A 508 9.46 -22.37 13.56
CA GLN A 508 8.86 -22.67 12.27
C GLN A 508 7.80 -23.74 12.53
N THR A 509 6.55 -23.31 12.44
CA THR A 509 5.42 -24.20 12.26
C THR A 509 5.79 -25.18 11.15
N PRO A 510 5.61 -26.51 11.32
CA PRO A 510 6.09 -27.47 10.32
C PRO A 510 5.53 -27.09 8.96
N ALA A 511 6.38 -27.04 7.94
CA ALA A 511 5.99 -26.78 6.57
C ALA A 511 4.81 -27.69 6.19
N THR A 512 3.60 -27.12 6.21
CA THR A 512 2.52 -27.61 5.37
C THR A 512 3.05 -27.54 3.94
N SER A 513 2.85 -28.60 3.15
CA SER A 513 3.20 -28.62 1.72
C SER A 513 2.89 -27.26 1.11
N ALA A 514 3.93 -26.58 0.60
CA ALA A 514 3.83 -25.19 0.16
C ALA A 514 2.64 -25.07 -0.81
N LYS A 515 1.67 -24.23 -0.44
CA LYS A 515 0.54 -23.90 -1.29
C LYS A 515 1.10 -23.34 -2.60
N HIS A 516 0.63 -23.87 -3.71
CA HIS A 516 1.07 -23.51 -5.05
C HIS A 516 -0.05 -22.70 -5.72
N TYR A 517 0.37 -21.63 -6.39
CA TYR A 517 -0.49 -20.73 -7.16
C TYR A 517 -0.09 -20.92 -8.62
N PHE A 518 -1.04 -21.26 -9.48
CA PHE A 518 -0.80 -21.33 -10.92
C PHE A 518 -1.17 -19.98 -11.52
N LEU A 519 -0.21 -19.36 -12.21
CA LEU A 519 -0.38 -18.11 -12.96
C LEU A 519 -0.03 -18.41 -14.43
N GLY A 520 -1.03 -18.35 -15.31
CA GLY A 520 -0.88 -18.52 -16.75
C GLY A 520 -0.54 -17.22 -17.46
N ASP A 521 -0.32 -17.31 -18.77
CA ASP A 521 0.04 -16.18 -19.63
C ASP A 521 -1.05 -15.85 -20.66
N GLU A 522 -0.68 -15.38 -21.86
CA GLU A 522 -1.66 -15.12 -22.94
C GLU A 522 -1.87 -16.34 -23.87
N SER A 523 -1.32 -17.51 -23.51
CA SER A 523 -1.40 -18.73 -24.30
C SER A 523 -2.32 -19.78 -23.67
N ASP A 524 -2.86 -20.67 -24.51
CA ASP A 524 -3.70 -21.80 -24.07
C ASP A 524 -2.92 -22.73 -23.11
N ASP A 525 -3.24 -22.67 -21.83
CA ASP A 525 -2.57 -23.43 -20.78
C ASP A 525 -3.24 -24.78 -20.50
N LEU A 526 -2.41 -25.81 -20.26
CA LEU A 526 -2.85 -27.13 -19.79
C LEU A 526 -2.35 -27.39 -18.37
N ILE A 527 -3.23 -27.21 -17.39
CA ILE A 527 -2.92 -27.17 -15.97
C ILE A 527 -3.25 -28.51 -15.34
N GLN A 528 -2.30 -29.15 -14.66
CA GLN A 528 -2.58 -30.40 -13.92
C GLN A 528 -2.86 -30.07 -12.45
N LEU A 529 -4.05 -30.42 -11.94
CA LEU A 529 -4.37 -30.19 -10.53
C LEU A 529 -3.51 -31.09 -9.63
N THR A 530 -2.77 -30.48 -8.71
CA THR A 530 -1.97 -31.17 -7.67
C THR A 530 -2.53 -30.90 -6.28
N ASP A 531 -2.13 -31.71 -5.30
CA ASP A 531 -2.63 -31.66 -3.91
C ASP A 531 -2.22 -30.40 -3.14
N ASN A 532 -1.37 -29.56 -3.72
CA ASN A 532 -0.90 -28.31 -3.16
C ASN A 532 -1.35 -27.06 -3.92
N ILE A 533 -1.99 -27.17 -5.09
CA ILE A 533 -2.54 -26.00 -5.80
C ILE A 533 -3.81 -25.53 -5.07
N VAL A 534 -3.85 -24.25 -4.74
CA VAL A 534 -4.98 -23.63 -4.01
C VAL A 534 -5.64 -22.48 -4.79
N PHE A 535 -5.00 -22.03 -5.87
CA PHE A 535 -5.44 -20.91 -6.67
C PHE A 535 -4.91 -21.06 -8.09
N ILE A 536 -5.77 -20.78 -9.06
CA ILE A 536 -5.47 -20.78 -10.49
C ILE A 536 -5.99 -19.47 -11.08
N GLU A 537 -5.08 -18.69 -11.66
CA GLU A 537 -5.35 -17.59 -12.58
C GLU A 537 -4.70 -18.01 -13.90
N SER A 538 -5.49 -18.41 -14.88
CA SER A 538 -4.92 -18.97 -16.12
C SER A 538 -4.59 -17.93 -17.18
N GLY A 539 -4.95 -16.66 -16.97
CA GLY A 539 -4.60 -15.59 -17.90
C GLY A 539 -5.57 -15.49 -19.08
N ALA A 540 -5.06 -15.25 -20.27
CA ALA A 540 -5.86 -15.16 -21.49
C ALA A 540 -5.57 -16.35 -22.40
N GLY A 541 -6.57 -16.85 -23.11
CA GLY A 541 -6.40 -18.03 -23.94
C GLY A 541 -7.60 -18.95 -23.81
N LEU A 542 -7.46 -20.18 -24.29
CA LEU A 542 -8.37 -21.28 -23.96
C LEU A 542 -7.71 -22.22 -22.97
N ASP A 543 -7.93 -21.98 -21.68
CA ASP A 543 -7.21 -22.69 -20.63
C ASP A 543 -7.96 -23.90 -20.11
N THR A 544 -7.21 -24.97 -19.83
CA THR A 544 -7.76 -26.25 -19.39
C THR A 544 -7.11 -26.76 -18.11
N LEU A 545 -7.91 -26.86 -17.04
CA LEU A 545 -7.55 -27.56 -15.81
C LEU A 545 -7.88 -29.05 -15.92
N VAL A 546 -6.87 -29.90 -15.90
CA VAL A 546 -6.99 -31.35 -15.83
C VAL A 546 -7.05 -31.81 -14.38
N VAL A 547 -8.13 -32.51 -14.05
CA VAL A 547 -8.43 -33.06 -12.73
C VAL A 547 -8.49 -34.57 -12.84
N ASP A 548 -7.56 -35.28 -12.19
CA ASP A 548 -7.56 -36.76 -12.12
C ASP A 548 -8.62 -37.28 -11.14
N ALA A 549 -9.88 -36.97 -11.44
CA ALA A 549 -11.08 -37.40 -10.72
C ALA A 549 -12.27 -37.49 -11.67
N MET A 550 -13.36 -38.13 -11.24
CA MET A 550 -14.65 -38.03 -11.94
C MET A 550 -15.33 -36.73 -11.54
N ARG A 551 -16.18 -36.16 -12.40
CA ARG A 551 -17.00 -34.99 -12.05
C ARG A 551 -17.78 -35.20 -10.75
N SER A 552 -18.24 -36.42 -10.48
CA SER A 552 -19.01 -36.74 -9.27
C SER A 552 -18.24 -36.58 -7.95
N ASP A 553 -16.91 -36.51 -8.02
CA ASP A 553 -16.03 -36.32 -6.86
C ASP A 553 -15.66 -34.83 -6.63
N ALA A 554 -16.13 -33.95 -7.52
CA ALA A 554 -15.90 -32.52 -7.49
C ALA A 554 -17.19 -31.75 -7.23
N VAL A 555 -17.06 -30.64 -6.50
CA VAL A 555 -18.11 -29.65 -6.29
C VAL A 555 -17.57 -28.30 -6.74
N LEU A 556 -18.25 -27.69 -7.71
CA LEU A 556 -18.02 -26.30 -8.08
C LEU A 556 -19.01 -25.44 -7.27
N ASP A 557 -18.48 -24.51 -6.50
CA ASP A 557 -19.25 -23.53 -5.73
C ASP A 557 -18.90 -22.11 -6.19
N ILE A 558 -19.66 -21.12 -5.76
CA ILE A 558 -19.36 -19.71 -6.00
C ILE A 558 -19.04 -19.05 -4.65
N ASP A 559 -17.89 -18.37 -4.58
CA ASP A 559 -17.48 -17.67 -3.38
C ASP A 559 -18.32 -16.42 -3.12
N GLY A 560 -18.10 -15.76 -1.97
CA GLY A 560 -18.79 -14.52 -1.62
C GLY A 560 -18.53 -13.33 -2.56
N PHE A 561 -17.63 -13.49 -3.53
CA PHE A 561 -17.19 -12.50 -4.52
C PHE A 561 -17.62 -12.86 -5.95
N GLY A 562 -18.35 -13.97 -6.15
CA GLY A 562 -18.82 -14.40 -7.47
C GLY A 562 -17.82 -15.25 -8.26
N ARG A 563 -16.71 -15.69 -7.64
CA ARG A 563 -15.68 -16.51 -8.31
C ARG A 563 -15.93 -18.01 -8.12
N PRO A 564 -15.65 -18.86 -9.13
CA PRO A 564 -15.74 -20.31 -8.99
C PRO A 564 -14.71 -20.88 -8.01
N ILE A 565 -15.16 -21.76 -7.11
CA ILE A 565 -14.33 -22.56 -6.22
C ILE A 565 -14.54 -24.03 -6.54
N LEU A 566 -13.46 -24.72 -6.90
CA LEU A 566 -13.44 -26.15 -7.12
C LEU A 566 -13.00 -26.90 -5.85
N ASN A 567 -13.87 -27.77 -5.36
CA ASN A 567 -13.59 -28.69 -4.27
C ASN A 567 -13.55 -30.11 -4.80
N VAL A 568 -12.38 -30.74 -4.85
CA VAL A 568 -12.22 -32.13 -5.33
C VAL A 568 -11.83 -33.04 -4.17
N THR A 569 -12.57 -34.14 -3.99
CA THR A 569 -12.28 -35.12 -2.95
C THR A 569 -10.88 -35.72 -3.15
N GLY A 570 -9.98 -35.53 -2.19
CA GLY A 570 -8.61 -36.05 -2.24
C GLY A 570 -7.55 -35.06 -2.70
N PHE A 571 -7.92 -33.83 -3.04
CA PHE A 571 -7.03 -32.70 -3.35
C PHE A 571 -7.10 -31.62 -2.26
N ALA A 572 -6.38 -30.51 -2.46
CA ALA A 572 -6.52 -29.33 -1.61
C ALA A 572 -7.99 -28.84 -1.59
N PRO A 573 -8.53 -28.46 -0.42
CA PRO A 573 -9.85 -27.85 -0.35
C PRO A 573 -9.83 -26.43 -0.93
N GLU A 574 -10.97 -26.03 -1.52
CA GLU A 574 -11.24 -24.66 -1.99
C GLU A 574 -10.24 -24.11 -3.02
N VAL A 575 -10.06 -24.81 -4.15
CA VAL A 575 -9.24 -24.29 -5.25
C VAL A 575 -10.00 -23.17 -5.96
N ILE A 576 -9.54 -21.94 -5.81
CA ILE A 576 -10.17 -20.77 -6.45
C ILE A 576 -9.72 -20.72 -7.91
N LEU A 577 -10.68 -20.50 -8.83
CA LEU A 577 -10.46 -20.45 -10.27
C LEU A 577 -10.78 -19.04 -10.79
N THR A 578 -9.85 -18.45 -11.55
CA THR A 578 -10.02 -17.16 -12.24
C THR A 578 -9.54 -17.31 -13.69
N ASN A 579 -10.29 -16.69 -14.60
CA ASN A 579 -10.08 -16.71 -16.06
C ASN A 579 -9.90 -18.09 -16.72
N LEU A 580 -10.40 -19.16 -16.08
CA LEU A 580 -10.29 -20.52 -16.60
C LEU A 580 -11.51 -20.91 -17.45
N GLU A 581 -11.28 -21.36 -18.69
CA GLU A 581 -12.35 -21.73 -19.62
C GLU A 581 -12.82 -23.18 -19.48
N ARG A 582 -11.92 -24.13 -19.17
CA ARG A 582 -12.21 -25.58 -19.20
C ARG A 582 -11.71 -26.30 -17.96
N ILE A 583 -12.49 -27.29 -17.52
CA ILE A 583 -12.06 -28.33 -16.58
C ILE A 583 -12.22 -29.70 -17.24
N GLU A 584 -11.12 -30.41 -17.45
CA GLU A 584 -11.09 -31.79 -17.92
C GLU A 584 -11.13 -32.75 -16.72
N PHE A 585 -12.18 -33.56 -16.64
CA PHE A 585 -12.29 -34.68 -15.71
C PHE A 585 -12.08 -36.00 -16.46
N SER A 586 -11.88 -37.08 -15.71
CA SER A 586 -11.73 -38.43 -16.28
C SER A 586 -12.95 -38.95 -17.06
N ASP A 587 -14.13 -38.32 -16.91
CA ASP A 587 -15.40 -38.71 -17.52
C ASP A 587 -16.03 -37.66 -18.44
N GLY A 588 -15.33 -36.55 -18.71
CA GLY A 588 -15.76 -35.50 -19.65
C GLY A 588 -15.19 -34.12 -19.32
N MET A 589 -15.66 -33.10 -20.02
CA MET A 589 -15.16 -31.73 -19.90
C MET A 589 -16.28 -30.77 -19.49
N LEU A 590 -15.95 -29.81 -18.63
CA LEU A 590 -16.82 -28.71 -18.21
C LEU A 590 -16.28 -27.40 -18.77
N ALA A 591 -17.10 -26.65 -19.51
CA ALA A 591 -16.80 -25.29 -19.94
C ALA A 591 -17.39 -24.26 -18.97
N LEU A 592 -16.59 -23.27 -18.57
CA LEU A 592 -16.93 -22.21 -17.63
C LEU A 592 -17.16 -20.84 -18.30
N ASP A 593 -16.75 -20.66 -19.55
CA ASP A 593 -16.93 -19.44 -20.37
C ASP A 593 -18.38 -19.29 -20.88
N ILE A 594 -19.33 -19.25 -19.96
CA ILE A 594 -20.77 -19.14 -20.25
C ILE A 594 -21.14 -17.79 -20.88
N GLU A 595 -20.28 -16.79 -20.78
CA GLU A 595 -20.40 -15.52 -21.52
C GLU A 595 -19.55 -15.49 -22.81
N GLY A 596 -18.62 -16.43 -22.96
CA GLY A 596 -17.74 -16.60 -24.11
C GLY A 596 -18.31 -17.50 -25.20
N ASN A 597 -17.41 -18.17 -25.94
CA ASN A 597 -17.76 -18.98 -27.09
C ASN A 597 -18.69 -20.14 -26.73
N SER A 598 -18.50 -20.80 -25.58
CA SER A 598 -19.36 -21.92 -25.17
C SER A 598 -20.79 -21.50 -24.94
N GLY A 599 -20.98 -20.39 -24.23
CA GLY A 599 -22.29 -19.80 -24.02
C GLY A 599 -22.96 -19.35 -25.31
N GLN A 600 -22.20 -18.70 -26.20
CA GLN A 600 -22.70 -18.25 -27.50
C GLN A 600 -23.13 -19.43 -28.38
N ALA A 601 -22.35 -20.51 -28.43
CA ALA A 601 -22.69 -21.74 -29.14
C ALA A 601 -24.01 -22.33 -28.62
N TYR A 602 -24.15 -22.44 -27.30
CA TYR A 602 -25.34 -22.99 -26.66
C TYR A 602 -26.59 -22.15 -26.98
N ARG A 603 -26.50 -20.83 -26.75
CA ARG A 603 -27.62 -19.90 -26.95
C ARG A 603 -28.04 -19.84 -28.41
N LEU A 604 -27.09 -19.78 -29.35
CA LEU A 604 -27.39 -19.71 -30.77
C LEU A 604 -28.03 -20.99 -31.30
N TYR A 605 -27.57 -22.14 -30.80
CA TYR A 605 -28.15 -23.45 -31.12
C TYR A 605 -29.59 -23.52 -30.61
N GLN A 606 -29.83 -23.17 -29.35
CA GLN A 606 -31.18 -23.16 -28.78
C GLN A 606 -32.09 -22.16 -29.52
N ALA A 607 -31.58 -20.96 -29.83
CA ALA A 607 -32.32 -19.95 -30.55
C ALA A 607 -32.74 -20.40 -31.95
N SER A 608 -31.90 -21.19 -32.62
CA SER A 608 -32.13 -21.68 -33.98
C SER A 608 -33.16 -22.81 -34.06
N PHE A 609 -33.24 -23.67 -33.04
CA PHE A 609 -34.00 -24.92 -33.09
C PHE A 609 -35.03 -25.09 -31.98
N ALA A 610 -35.15 -24.13 -31.06
CA ALA A 610 -36.05 -24.15 -29.90
C ALA A 610 -35.94 -25.42 -29.04
N ARG A 611 -34.71 -25.95 -28.90
CA ARG A 611 -34.42 -27.14 -28.10
C ARG A 611 -33.06 -27.02 -27.42
N THR A 612 -32.89 -27.77 -26.33
CA THR A 612 -31.56 -28.01 -25.75
C THR A 612 -30.63 -28.60 -26.82
N PRO A 613 -29.40 -28.08 -26.98
CA PRO A 613 -28.40 -28.65 -27.88
C PRO A 613 -28.11 -30.10 -27.49
N ASP A 614 -27.86 -30.96 -28.48
CA ASP A 614 -27.27 -32.27 -28.19
C ASP A 614 -25.76 -32.13 -27.97
N GLU A 615 -25.20 -32.93 -27.07
CA GLU A 615 -23.81 -32.82 -26.60
C GLU A 615 -22.80 -32.81 -27.76
N ALA A 616 -22.88 -33.78 -28.68
CA ALA A 616 -21.96 -33.89 -29.81
C ALA A 616 -22.08 -32.73 -30.80
N GLY A 617 -23.30 -32.24 -31.04
CA GLY A 617 -23.53 -31.06 -31.86
C GLY A 617 -22.95 -29.81 -31.21
N LEU A 618 -23.19 -29.61 -29.92
CA LEU A 618 -22.70 -28.45 -29.18
C LEU A 618 -21.18 -28.42 -29.12
N GLU A 619 -20.55 -29.54 -28.79
CA GLU A 619 -19.09 -29.70 -28.80
C GLU A 619 -18.49 -29.29 -30.15
N PHE A 620 -19.09 -29.77 -31.25
CA PHE A 620 -18.62 -29.42 -32.59
C PHE A 620 -18.61 -27.91 -32.82
N TRP A 621 -19.69 -27.20 -32.47
CA TRP A 621 -19.77 -25.75 -32.69
C TRP A 621 -18.87 -24.95 -31.76
N MET A 622 -18.73 -25.37 -30.50
CA MET A 622 -17.75 -24.79 -29.57
C MET A 622 -16.34 -24.87 -30.14
N GLN A 623 -15.91 -26.03 -30.63
CA GLN A 623 -14.59 -26.20 -31.25
C GLN A 623 -14.38 -25.32 -32.49
N GLN A 624 -15.43 -25.09 -33.30
CA GLN A 624 -15.31 -24.20 -34.47
C GLN A 624 -15.13 -22.73 -34.06
N LEU A 625 -15.79 -22.29 -32.98
CA LEU A 625 -15.67 -20.93 -32.45
C LEU A 625 -14.34 -20.73 -31.72
N ASP A 626 -13.96 -21.67 -30.86
CA ASP A 626 -12.71 -21.65 -30.08
C ASP A 626 -11.47 -21.61 -30.98
N SER A 627 -11.47 -22.40 -32.06
CA SER A 627 -10.37 -22.38 -33.04
C SER A 627 -10.37 -21.15 -33.96
N GLY A 628 -11.40 -20.29 -33.89
CA GLY A 628 -11.62 -19.19 -34.81
C GLY A 628 -11.87 -19.64 -36.26
N ALA A 629 -12.15 -20.93 -36.50
CA ALA A 629 -12.41 -21.47 -37.83
C ALA A 629 -13.71 -20.93 -38.44
N LEU A 630 -14.70 -20.65 -37.59
CA LEU A 630 -15.95 -19.99 -37.93
C LEU A 630 -16.20 -18.84 -36.96
N SER A 631 -16.74 -17.74 -37.47
CA SER A 631 -17.33 -16.71 -36.61
C SER A 631 -18.73 -17.12 -36.16
N LEU A 632 -19.25 -16.46 -35.11
CA LEU A 632 -20.64 -16.65 -34.68
C LEU A 632 -21.65 -16.42 -35.82
N LEU A 633 -21.34 -15.49 -36.72
CA LEU A 633 -22.14 -15.20 -37.92
C LEU A 633 -22.14 -16.38 -38.91
N ASP A 634 -21.00 -17.02 -39.12
CA ASP A 634 -20.90 -18.20 -39.99
C ASP A 634 -21.66 -19.39 -39.40
N VAL A 635 -21.63 -19.56 -38.07
CA VAL A 635 -22.41 -20.60 -37.37
C VAL A 635 -23.91 -20.32 -37.53
N ALA A 636 -24.34 -19.07 -37.37
CA ALA A 636 -25.74 -18.68 -37.58
C ALA A 636 -26.21 -18.95 -39.02
N GLU A 637 -25.38 -18.66 -40.03
CA GLU A 637 -25.68 -18.99 -41.43
C GLU A 637 -25.85 -20.49 -41.64
N GLN A 638 -24.94 -21.30 -41.07
CA GLN A 638 -25.01 -22.76 -41.18
C GLN A 638 -26.25 -23.34 -40.49
N PHE A 639 -26.68 -22.77 -39.37
CA PHE A 639 -27.94 -23.16 -38.73
C PHE A 639 -29.16 -22.82 -39.58
N LEU A 640 -29.27 -21.58 -40.07
CA LEU A 640 -30.40 -21.14 -40.89
C LEU A 640 -30.52 -21.89 -42.22
N THR A 641 -29.39 -22.34 -42.78
CA THR A 641 -29.35 -23.12 -44.03
C THR A 641 -29.35 -24.63 -43.81
N SER A 642 -29.39 -25.08 -42.54
CA SER A 642 -29.39 -26.50 -42.20
C SER A 642 -30.66 -27.22 -42.65
N ALA A 643 -30.53 -28.53 -42.84
CA ALA A 643 -31.67 -29.40 -43.12
C ALA A 643 -32.66 -29.45 -41.95
N GLU A 644 -32.20 -29.27 -40.71
CA GLU A 644 -33.03 -29.25 -39.51
C GLU A 644 -33.90 -27.99 -39.47
N PHE A 645 -33.31 -26.81 -39.71
CA PHE A 645 -34.06 -25.56 -39.79
C PHE A 645 -35.07 -25.60 -40.94
N SER A 646 -34.61 -26.00 -42.13
CA SER A 646 -35.46 -26.13 -43.31
C SER A 646 -36.60 -27.15 -43.13
N GLY A 647 -36.35 -28.24 -42.41
CA GLY A 647 -37.33 -29.28 -42.12
C GLY A 647 -38.38 -28.87 -41.09
N THR A 648 -38.02 -27.97 -40.18
CA THR A 648 -38.87 -27.53 -39.06
C THR A 648 -39.68 -26.29 -39.41
N TYR A 649 -39.03 -25.28 -40.00
CA TYR A 649 -39.61 -23.96 -40.23
C TYR A 649 -39.82 -23.62 -41.72
N GLY A 650 -39.27 -24.44 -42.62
CA GLY A 650 -39.24 -24.19 -44.07
C GLY A 650 -37.92 -23.55 -44.53
N GLN A 651 -37.71 -23.48 -45.85
CA GLN A 651 -36.48 -22.90 -46.41
C GLN A 651 -36.35 -21.42 -46.02
N ASN A 652 -35.24 -21.06 -45.38
CA ASN A 652 -34.95 -19.70 -44.93
C ASN A 652 -35.18 -18.69 -46.07
N GLU A 653 -34.73 -18.98 -47.29
CA GLU A 653 -34.85 -18.09 -48.46
C GLU A 653 -36.30 -17.82 -48.89
N THR A 654 -37.25 -18.64 -48.47
CA THR A 654 -38.67 -18.53 -48.84
C THR A 654 -39.59 -18.12 -47.69
N LEU A 655 -39.08 -18.15 -46.46
CA LEU A 655 -39.79 -17.67 -45.28
C LEU A 655 -39.91 -16.15 -45.36
N GLY A 656 -41.06 -15.56 -45.06
CA GLY A 656 -41.21 -14.09 -45.05
C GLY A 656 -40.60 -13.47 -43.80
N ASP A 657 -40.06 -12.25 -43.88
CA ASP A 657 -39.40 -11.58 -42.74
C ASP A 657 -40.32 -11.45 -41.52
N ALA A 658 -41.60 -11.13 -41.75
CA ALA A 658 -42.63 -11.10 -40.72
C ALA A 658 -42.75 -12.44 -39.97
N GLN A 659 -42.71 -13.56 -40.70
CA GLN A 659 -42.80 -14.91 -40.13
C GLN A 659 -41.49 -15.31 -39.43
N PHE A 660 -40.34 -14.89 -39.97
CA PHE A 660 -39.05 -15.12 -39.33
C PHE A 660 -38.94 -14.38 -38.00
N ILE A 661 -39.41 -13.13 -37.93
CA ILE A 661 -39.45 -12.36 -36.67
C ILE A 661 -40.38 -13.04 -35.66
N ASP A 662 -41.57 -13.48 -36.08
CA ASP A 662 -42.47 -14.24 -35.20
C ASP A 662 -41.78 -15.48 -34.61
N LEU A 663 -41.00 -16.23 -35.42
CA LEU A 663 -40.23 -17.38 -34.96
C LEU A 663 -39.13 -17.01 -33.97
N LEU A 664 -38.42 -15.89 -34.14
CA LEU A 664 -37.39 -15.47 -33.19
C LEU A 664 -37.98 -15.14 -31.82
N TYR A 665 -39.13 -14.46 -31.78
CA TYR A 665 -39.81 -14.18 -30.52
C TYR A 665 -40.32 -15.46 -29.83
N GLU A 666 -40.87 -16.41 -30.61
CA GLU A 666 -41.38 -17.67 -30.07
C GLU A 666 -40.25 -18.61 -29.61
N ASN A 667 -39.24 -18.83 -30.45
CA ASN A 667 -38.17 -19.81 -30.19
C ASN A 667 -37.16 -19.31 -29.16
N VAL A 668 -36.87 -18.00 -29.14
CA VAL A 668 -35.78 -17.43 -28.33
C VAL A 668 -36.31 -16.82 -27.04
N LEU A 669 -37.46 -16.13 -27.09
CA LEU A 669 -37.98 -15.36 -25.96
C LEU A 669 -39.22 -16.00 -25.31
N ASP A 670 -39.70 -17.13 -25.84
CA ASP A 670 -40.91 -17.85 -25.39
C ASP A 670 -42.14 -16.93 -25.23
N ARG A 671 -42.29 -15.96 -26.15
CA ARG A 671 -43.42 -15.01 -26.12
C ARG A 671 -43.80 -14.51 -27.51
N SER A 672 -45.00 -13.96 -27.63
CA SER A 672 -45.37 -13.19 -28.81
C SER A 672 -44.65 -11.82 -28.82
N PRO A 673 -44.33 -11.29 -30.01
CA PRO A 673 -43.78 -9.95 -30.12
C PRO A 673 -44.78 -8.90 -29.64
N ASP A 674 -44.28 -7.89 -28.95
CA ASP A 674 -45.04 -6.65 -28.78
C ASP A 674 -45.00 -5.82 -30.07
N VAL A 675 -45.96 -4.92 -30.22
CA VAL A 675 -46.12 -4.13 -31.46
C VAL A 675 -44.86 -3.32 -31.79
N ALA A 676 -44.21 -2.73 -30.77
CA ALA A 676 -43.06 -1.86 -31.00
C ALA A 676 -41.81 -2.66 -31.40
N GLY A 677 -41.55 -3.78 -30.72
CA GLY A 677 -40.46 -4.69 -31.06
C GLY A 677 -40.64 -5.31 -32.45
N TYR A 678 -41.85 -5.74 -32.80
CA TYR A 678 -42.14 -6.28 -34.12
C TYR A 678 -41.89 -5.27 -35.24
N ASP A 679 -42.42 -4.05 -35.09
CA ASP A 679 -42.27 -2.98 -36.07
C ASP A 679 -40.80 -2.53 -36.20
N PHE A 680 -40.04 -2.56 -35.11
CA PHE A 680 -38.60 -2.32 -35.11
C PHE A 680 -37.88 -3.34 -35.98
N TRP A 681 -38.06 -4.64 -35.74
CA TRP A 681 -37.37 -5.69 -36.51
C TRP A 681 -37.77 -5.73 -37.99
N LEU A 682 -39.05 -5.44 -38.31
CA LEU A 682 -39.47 -5.26 -39.70
C LEU A 682 -38.75 -4.08 -40.38
N THR A 683 -38.51 -3.00 -39.63
CA THR A 683 -37.76 -1.85 -40.13
C THR A 683 -36.28 -2.21 -40.34
N GLN A 684 -35.68 -2.96 -39.42
CA GLN A 684 -34.30 -3.45 -39.57
C GLN A 684 -34.14 -4.38 -40.77
N ALA A 685 -35.09 -5.29 -40.98
CA ALA A 685 -35.13 -6.15 -42.17
C ALA A 685 -35.21 -5.33 -43.48
N ALA A 686 -36.00 -4.25 -43.48
CA ALA A 686 -36.09 -3.33 -44.63
C ALA A 686 -34.84 -2.46 -44.84
N GLN A 687 -33.92 -2.43 -43.87
CA GLN A 687 -32.64 -1.72 -43.91
C GLN A 687 -31.45 -2.66 -44.12
N ASP A 688 -31.69 -3.83 -44.71
CA ASP A 688 -30.67 -4.82 -45.09
C ASP A 688 -29.88 -5.43 -43.91
N VAL A 689 -30.43 -5.45 -42.69
CA VAL A 689 -29.88 -6.30 -41.62
C VAL A 689 -30.13 -7.76 -42.00
N SER A 690 -29.08 -8.59 -41.94
CA SER A 690 -29.18 -10.00 -42.32
C SER A 690 -29.91 -10.83 -41.25
N ARG A 691 -30.45 -11.99 -41.64
CA ARG A 691 -31.20 -12.85 -40.72
C ARG A 691 -30.31 -13.51 -39.68
N GLU A 692 -29.08 -13.82 -40.07
CA GLU A 692 -28.02 -14.32 -39.19
C GLU A 692 -27.74 -13.29 -38.08
N GLN A 693 -27.63 -12.01 -38.45
CA GLN A 693 -27.41 -10.93 -37.50
C GLN A 693 -28.62 -10.73 -36.57
N MET A 694 -29.85 -10.83 -37.08
CA MET A 694 -31.05 -10.79 -36.24
C MET A 694 -31.09 -11.97 -35.27
N LEU A 695 -30.83 -13.19 -35.74
CA LEU A 695 -30.78 -14.38 -34.90
C LEU A 695 -29.75 -14.23 -33.77
N ILE A 696 -28.55 -13.74 -34.07
CA ILE A 696 -27.52 -13.43 -33.06
C ILE A 696 -28.01 -12.37 -32.09
N SER A 697 -28.65 -11.30 -32.57
CA SER A 697 -29.17 -10.24 -31.68
C SER A 697 -30.24 -10.74 -30.72
N PHE A 698 -31.07 -11.71 -31.12
CA PHE A 698 -32.00 -12.36 -30.21
C PHE A 698 -31.29 -13.35 -29.27
N SER A 699 -30.40 -14.19 -29.78
CA SER A 699 -29.59 -15.15 -29.01
C SER A 699 -28.81 -14.47 -27.88
N GLU A 700 -28.17 -13.34 -28.17
CA GLU A 700 -27.29 -12.63 -27.24
C GLU A 700 -28.00 -11.48 -26.53
N SER A 701 -29.33 -11.37 -26.66
CA SER A 701 -30.10 -10.41 -25.88
C SER A 701 -30.08 -10.75 -24.38
N ASP A 702 -30.08 -9.73 -23.52
CA ASP A 702 -30.14 -9.93 -22.06
C ASP A 702 -31.35 -10.77 -21.64
N GLU A 703 -32.48 -10.62 -22.34
CA GLU A 703 -33.70 -11.41 -22.11
C GLU A 703 -33.44 -12.89 -22.37
N ASN A 704 -32.82 -13.25 -23.51
CA ASN A 704 -32.49 -14.65 -23.78
C ASN A 704 -31.40 -15.19 -22.85
N LYS A 705 -30.34 -14.42 -22.59
CA LYS A 705 -29.29 -14.83 -21.64
C LYS A 705 -29.87 -15.19 -20.28
N GLN A 706 -30.83 -14.42 -19.77
CA GLN A 706 -31.55 -14.74 -18.52
C GLN A 706 -32.43 -15.99 -18.62
N LEU A 707 -33.04 -16.25 -19.77
CA LEU A 707 -33.83 -17.47 -20.00
C LEU A 707 -32.96 -18.73 -20.05
N VAL A 708 -31.73 -18.59 -20.58
CA VAL A 708 -30.78 -19.70 -20.74
C VAL A 708 -29.92 -19.94 -19.50
N ALA A 709 -29.63 -18.89 -18.72
CA ALA A 709 -28.79 -18.94 -17.51
C ALA A 709 -29.05 -20.16 -16.62
N PRO A 710 -30.30 -20.50 -16.22
CA PRO A 710 -30.55 -21.67 -15.38
C PRO A 710 -30.11 -23.03 -15.96
N ALA A 711 -29.87 -23.11 -17.27
CA ALA A 711 -29.40 -24.31 -17.94
C ALA A 711 -27.86 -24.40 -18.03
N ILE A 712 -27.13 -23.30 -17.86
CA ILE A 712 -25.68 -23.22 -18.08
C ILE A 712 -24.90 -22.54 -16.94
N ASP A 713 -25.54 -21.96 -15.92
CA ASP A 713 -24.88 -21.23 -14.82
C ASP A 713 -23.86 -22.09 -14.05
N ASP A 714 -24.06 -23.41 -13.98
CA ASP A 714 -23.13 -24.37 -13.37
C ASP A 714 -22.02 -24.85 -14.33
N GLY A 715 -21.89 -24.19 -15.49
CA GLY A 715 -21.03 -24.59 -16.61
C GLY A 715 -21.70 -25.56 -17.59
N ILE A 716 -21.11 -25.69 -18.78
CA ILE A 716 -21.61 -26.52 -19.89
C ILE A 716 -20.81 -27.81 -19.95
N TRP A 717 -21.48 -28.96 -19.77
CA TRP A 717 -20.85 -30.27 -19.81
C TRP A 717 -20.89 -30.91 -21.20
N PHE A 718 -19.78 -31.50 -21.65
CA PHE A 718 -19.66 -32.25 -22.90
C PHE A 718 -18.58 -33.35 -22.78
N SER A 719 -18.52 -34.27 -23.74
CA SER A 719 -17.71 -35.51 -23.63
C SER A 719 -16.97 -35.90 -24.91
#